data_AF-A0A815NLL8-F1
#
_entry.id   AF-A0A815NLL8-F1
#
_cell.length_a   1.000
_cell.length_b   1.000
_cell.length_c   1.000
_cell.angle_alpha   90.00
_cell.angle_beta   90.00
_cell.angle_gamma   90.00
#
_symmetry.space_group_name_H-M   'P 1'
#
loop_
_entity.id
_entity.type
_entity.pdbx_description
1 polymer ?
#
loop_
_entity_poly.entity_id
_entity_poly.type
_entity_poly.pdbx_seq_one_letter_code
_entity_poly.pdbx_strand_id
1 'polypeptide(L)'
;MLQNSLMRRPTGIIGIDEKLAYDGYTLFTPLNDSGYVYLIDMYGNELHRWALNVHRGLSARLLPNGNLALNGEYPDFDRLPFSQHGLMSSSLMVEVDKNGVVLRENNDNLGHSDAYYYDDGRILYTTMLPLDQQRCKEIVGGVHREREGKETIYSDIIKEIDKQGYLLWEWKADDHLSYQAYPIQTIFDRYHWPWISSVYPMSDGKSVLASLRVVSSVIIISKLSGDVIWSIGSELLAQQSYATELLNQNILIFDNGNYRQGQPHRYSRVIEVNRETKQIVWQYVDNMPESFFSSCMGAAQRLPNGNTLITESIFGRLFEVTVDGTVCWEYINPYFNQLRDPLTKKLLLSRNNVLCRAYRYSAKEIPWLNRRVEESKLPREISLDPVCWTGTGKLAHSMLTYCLNFLQTIRDRPAWQPIPLGIQNKILDERLPETPQEMENICESIKSLVFPYSNGNIHPRFWGWVGGNACTVGGILAELFTSTLNVSVAGRLNSGLLLEKCVLEWVRQIFDFPTACSSLLVSGSSMATIIALCTARNNALKDNGERSVRRHGITEAMKTNPIVAYCSSETHFCVTRAFELLGLGSDSLRLIPCDDQYRINIDLLKKKINEDRQAAFTPFCLIGNAGTTNTGAIDNLLELAALAKAENLWFHVDGALGGAIILSSSLKSLVNGIQFADSIAFDFHKWLQVPFTAGCVLVRNGQLQLKTFSPSLGAHSNSKYVGLNKSKRGSCDRTWISDYGLEVSRPNRALKIWFLLKEHGLRKLGKIIEQNCKQAQYLLELLEKHHPLIQVFKPVTLLNIVCFRLEPPELIPDATSIDLFNNEIVADLEEDGTAVVSLTTLKDICYIRVCLISHRSTRNDLQVFVEALIRVCEKRRQLHTSRTDIMDN
;
A
#
# COMPACT_ATOMS: atom_id res chain seq x y z
N MET A 1 10.25 14.90 20.12
CA MET A 1 9.30 13.77 20.09
C MET A 1 8.74 13.58 21.49
N LEU A 2 7.43 13.72 21.69
CA LEU A 2 6.81 13.49 23.00
C LEU A 2 7.01 12.03 23.43
N GLN A 3 7.44 11.83 24.68
CA GLN A 3 7.71 10.53 25.32
C GLN A 3 6.39 9.84 25.72
N ASN A 4 5.53 9.56 24.75
CA ASN A 4 4.27 8.84 24.96
C ASN A 4 4.30 7.56 24.10
N SER A 5 4.53 6.42 24.74
CA SER A 5 4.64 5.11 24.08
C SER A 5 3.30 4.56 23.61
N LEU A 6 2.19 4.93 24.26
CA LEU A 6 0.84 4.45 23.91
C LEU A 6 0.37 5.00 22.58
N MET A 7 0.59 6.29 22.30
CA MET A 7 0.27 6.88 20.99
C MET A 7 1.13 6.34 19.83
N ARG A 8 2.17 5.55 20.12
CA ARG A 8 3.00 4.87 19.11
C ARG A 8 2.56 3.43 18.85
N ARG A 9 1.61 2.90 19.63
CA ARG A 9 1.04 1.58 19.44
C ARG A 9 -0.15 1.66 18.48
N PRO A 10 -0.47 0.58 17.75
CA PRO A 10 -1.71 0.50 16.99
C PRO A 10 -2.94 0.74 17.89
N THR A 11 -3.98 1.36 17.32
CA THR A 11 -5.26 1.64 17.98
C THR A 11 -6.41 1.17 17.08
N GLY A 12 -7.62 1.12 17.61
CA GLY A 12 -8.78 0.51 16.95
C GLY A 12 -8.77 -1.00 17.14
N ILE A 13 -9.36 -1.74 16.20
CA ILE A 13 -9.35 -3.20 16.22
C ILE A 13 -7.90 -3.72 16.04
N ILE A 14 -7.47 -4.56 16.97
CA ILE A 14 -6.15 -5.20 16.96
C ILE A 14 -6.24 -6.62 16.40
N GLY A 15 -7.26 -7.37 16.81
CA GLY A 15 -7.51 -8.72 16.33
C GLY A 15 -8.95 -9.17 16.63
N ILE A 16 -9.48 -10.05 15.79
CA ILE A 16 -10.80 -10.66 15.94
C ILE A 16 -10.77 -12.09 15.37
N ASP A 17 -11.28 -13.04 16.13
CA ASP A 17 -11.70 -14.35 15.66
C ASP A 17 -13.23 -14.39 15.64
N GLU A 18 -13.83 -14.21 14.46
CA GLU A 18 -15.29 -14.13 14.29
C GLU A 18 -16.04 -15.41 14.70
N LYS A 19 -15.34 -16.56 14.78
CA LYS A 19 -15.96 -17.83 15.19
C LYS A 19 -16.04 -17.96 16.70
N LEU A 20 -15.08 -17.38 17.41
CA LEU A 20 -14.97 -17.48 18.86
C LEU A 20 -15.57 -16.27 19.59
N ALA A 21 -15.44 -15.07 19.01
CA ALA A 21 -15.91 -13.83 19.62
C ALA A 21 -17.45 -13.73 19.63
N TYR A 22 -17.98 -13.08 20.66
CA TYR A 22 -19.40 -12.81 20.80
C TYR A 22 -19.82 -11.64 19.92
N ASP A 23 -20.62 -11.92 18.88
CA ASP A 23 -21.16 -10.90 18.00
C ASP A 23 -22.05 -9.90 18.75
N GLY A 24 -21.74 -8.61 18.64
CA GLY A 24 -22.45 -7.55 19.30
C GLY A 24 -21.81 -6.18 19.11
N TYR A 25 -22.23 -5.24 19.96
CA TYR A 25 -21.82 -3.85 19.93
C TYR A 25 -21.17 -3.45 21.25
N THR A 26 -19.99 -2.85 21.20
CA THR A 26 -19.25 -2.44 22.39
C THR A 26 -19.52 -0.97 22.67
N LEU A 27 -20.11 -0.69 23.82
CA LEU A 27 -20.28 0.66 24.35
C LEU A 27 -19.13 0.98 25.29
N PHE A 28 -18.48 2.13 25.11
CA PHE A 28 -17.48 2.62 26.04
C PHE A 28 -17.44 4.15 26.08
N THR A 29 -16.90 4.67 27.18
CA THR A 29 -16.71 6.11 27.39
C THR A 29 -15.25 6.39 27.75
N PRO A 30 -14.51 7.16 26.92
CA PRO A 30 -13.18 7.61 27.29
C PRO A 30 -13.22 8.50 28.53
N LEU A 31 -12.27 8.28 29.44
CA LEU A 31 -12.10 9.10 30.64
C LEU A 31 -11.41 10.42 30.28
N ASN A 32 -12.16 11.31 29.63
CA ASN A 32 -11.69 12.62 29.23
C ASN A 32 -12.79 13.69 29.28
N ASP A 33 -12.41 14.92 28.96
CA ASP A 33 -13.31 16.08 29.00
C ASP A 33 -13.99 16.34 27.64
N SER A 34 -14.09 15.35 26.74
CA SER A 34 -14.74 15.49 25.43
C SER A 34 -16.25 15.27 25.47
N GLY A 35 -16.76 14.59 26.49
CA GLY A 35 -18.18 14.27 26.62
C GLY A 35 -18.71 13.29 25.57
N TYR A 36 -17.82 12.50 24.97
CA TYR A 36 -18.23 11.51 23.98
C TYR A 36 -18.41 10.11 24.59
N VAL A 37 -19.48 9.44 24.18
CA VAL A 37 -19.72 8.02 24.43
C VAL A 37 -19.86 7.34 23.07
N TYR A 38 -19.17 6.21 22.89
CA TYR A 38 -19.08 5.52 21.61
C TYR A 38 -19.76 4.16 21.69
N LEU A 39 -20.52 3.83 20.65
CA LEU A 39 -21.00 2.49 20.36
C LEU A 39 -20.32 2.02 19.07
N ILE A 40 -19.53 0.96 19.16
CA ILE A 40 -18.80 0.39 18.02
C ILE A 40 -19.30 -1.01 17.68
N ASP A 41 -19.19 -1.39 16.41
CA ASP A 41 -19.34 -2.78 15.98
C ASP A 41 -18.07 -3.62 16.31
N MET A 42 -18.12 -4.91 15.95
CA MET A 42 -17.01 -5.85 16.16
C MET A 42 -15.72 -5.50 15.41
N TYR A 43 -15.79 -4.66 14.38
CA TYR A 43 -14.65 -4.23 13.56
C TYR A 43 -14.10 -2.86 13.99
N GLY A 44 -14.68 -2.27 15.04
CA GLY A 44 -14.28 -0.97 15.55
C GLY A 44 -14.87 0.22 14.79
N ASN A 45 -15.86 0.00 13.92
CA ASN A 45 -16.57 1.10 13.26
C ASN A 45 -17.53 1.77 14.26
N GLU A 46 -17.52 3.09 14.30
CA GLU A 46 -18.47 3.89 15.08
C GLU A 46 -19.88 3.71 14.49
N LEU A 47 -20.75 3.00 15.21
CA LEU A 47 -22.15 2.83 14.85
C LEU A 47 -22.97 4.04 15.31
N HIS A 48 -22.65 4.54 16.50
CA HIS A 48 -23.31 5.68 17.09
C HIS A 48 -22.38 6.40 18.08
N ARG A 49 -22.61 7.70 18.26
CA ARG A 49 -21.89 8.52 19.23
C ARG A 49 -22.84 9.51 19.89
N TRP A 50 -22.79 9.55 21.23
CA TRP A 50 -23.41 10.61 22.00
C TRP A 50 -22.41 11.74 22.23
N ALA A 51 -22.86 12.97 22.04
CA ALA A 51 -22.11 14.19 22.33
C ALA A 51 -22.79 14.92 23.48
N LEU A 52 -22.27 14.74 24.70
CA LEU A 52 -22.90 15.18 25.93
C LEU A 52 -22.09 16.31 26.56
N ASN A 53 -22.78 17.22 27.24
CA ASN A 53 -22.13 18.27 28.03
C ASN A 53 -21.75 17.74 29.42
N VAL A 54 -20.98 16.65 29.45
CA VAL A 54 -20.52 15.96 30.66
C VAL A 54 -19.01 15.75 30.54
N HIS A 55 -18.27 15.95 31.61
CA HIS A 55 -16.86 15.61 31.70
C HIS A 55 -16.66 14.29 32.41
N ARG A 56 -15.61 13.55 32.04
CA ARG A 56 -15.17 12.33 32.71
C ARG A 56 -16.27 11.29 32.82
N GLY A 57 -16.75 10.81 31.67
CA GLY A 57 -17.64 9.65 31.66
C GLY A 57 -16.94 8.46 32.33
N LEU A 58 -17.35 8.11 33.54
CA LEU A 58 -16.79 6.99 34.30
C LEU A 58 -17.41 5.68 33.84
N SER A 59 -18.72 5.65 33.73
CA SER A 59 -19.43 4.47 33.25
C SER A 59 -20.65 4.90 32.46
N ALA A 60 -20.80 4.30 31.28
CA ALA A 60 -21.99 4.44 30.46
C ALA A 60 -22.57 3.06 30.20
N ARG A 61 -23.89 2.91 30.26
CA ARG A 61 -24.60 1.67 29.95
C ARG A 61 -25.87 1.96 29.15
N LEU A 62 -26.27 1.02 28.31
CA LEU A 62 -27.59 1.04 27.71
C LEU A 62 -28.61 0.41 28.67
N LEU A 63 -29.76 1.05 28.80
CA LEU A 63 -30.94 0.54 29.48
C LEU A 63 -31.80 -0.29 28.51
N PRO A 64 -32.68 -1.18 28.98
CA PRO A 64 -33.50 -2.02 28.09
C PRO A 64 -34.41 -1.26 27.12
N ASN A 65 -34.76 -0.01 27.44
CA ASN A 65 -35.51 0.89 26.56
C ASN A 65 -34.63 1.54 25.45
N GLY A 66 -33.32 1.31 25.45
CA GLY A 66 -32.34 1.87 24.54
C GLY A 66 -31.75 3.21 24.97
N ASN A 67 -32.17 3.78 26.10
CA ASN A 67 -31.59 5.01 26.61
C ASN A 67 -30.17 4.76 27.15
N LEU A 68 -29.34 5.81 27.11
CA LEU A 68 -28.00 5.78 27.66
C LEU A 68 -28.04 6.33 29.08
N ALA A 69 -27.60 5.54 30.05
CA ALA A 69 -27.34 5.98 31.41
C ALA A 69 -25.83 6.24 31.59
N LEU A 70 -25.47 7.40 32.13
CA LEU A 70 -24.08 7.86 32.25
C LEU A 70 -23.81 8.47 33.62
N ASN A 71 -22.67 8.11 34.19
CA ASN A 71 -22.08 8.76 35.36
C ASN A 71 -20.90 9.66 34.94
N GLY A 72 -20.90 10.91 35.38
CA GLY A 72 -19.83 11.88 35.11
C GLY A 72 -19.95 13.14 35.96
N GLU A 73 -19.46 14.27 35.46
CA GLU A 73 -19.47 15.56 36.17
C GLU A 73 -19.79 16.73 35.23
N TYR A 74 -20.31 17.84 35.77
CA TYR A 74 -20.40 19.09 35.00
C TYR A 74 -19.04 19.78 34.85
N PRO A 75 -18.84 20.59 33.78
CA PRO A 75 -17.60 21.32 33.56
C PRO A 75 -17.15 22.27 34.67
N ASP A 76 -18.09 22.92 35.36
CA ASP A 76 -17.84 23.97 36.35
C ASP A 76 -17.93 23.48 37.81
N PHE A 77 -17.72 22.19 38.04
CA PHE A 77 -17.88 21.58 39.36
C PHE A 77 -16.73 21.93 40.33
N ASP A 78 -17.05 22.58 41.46
CA ASP A 78 -16.09 22.94 42.52
C ASP A 78 -15.69 21.68 43.32
N ARG A 79 -14.47 21.19 43.08
CA ARG A 79 -14.01 19.89 43.60
C ARG A 79 -13.50 19.95 45.04
N LEU A 80 -13.73 18.86 45.77
CA LEU A 80 -13.02 18.60 47.02
C LEU A 80 -11.50 18.37 46.77
N PRO A 81 -10.61 18.81 47.69
CA PRO A 81 -9.18 19.01 47.41
C PRO A 81 -8.28 17.74 47.49
N PHE A 82 -8.79 16.54 47.19
CA PHE A 82 -7.99 15.29 47.30
C PHE A 82 -7.61 14.72 45.93
N SER A 83 -6.30 14.53 45.71
CA SER A 83 -5.70 14.40 44.38
C SER A 83 -6.08 13.14 43.60
N GLN A 84 -6.36 11.99 44.23
CA GLN A 84 -6.78 10.78 43.51
C GLN A 84 -8.31 10.71 43.30
N HIS A 85 -9.08 11.42 44.12
CA HIS A 85 -10.54 11.44 44.03
C HIS A 85 -11.01 12.03 42.69
N GLY A 86 -10.27 13.00 42.15
CA GLY A 86 -10.59 13.61 40.85
C GLY A 86 -10.70 12.61 39.68
N LEU A 87 -10.00 11.47 39.69
CA LEU A 87 -10.15 10.48 38.61
C LEU A 87 -11.44 9.65 38.69
N MET A 88 -12.12 9.62 39.85
CA MET A 88 -13.21 8.69 40.16
C MET A 88 -14.44 9.36 40.77
N SER A 89 -14.55 10.68 40.65
CA SER A 89 -15.69 11.47 41.12
C SER A 89 -16.80 11.52 40.06
N SER A 90 -18.05 11.31 40.49
CA SER A 90 -19.23 11.23 39.63
C SER A 90 -20.40 11.96 40.29
N SER A 91 -20.40 13.29 40.18
CA SER A 91 -21.43 14.12 40.79
C SER A 91 -22.75 14.14 40.02
N LEU A 92 -22.74 13.67 38.77
CA LEU A 92 -23.87 13.67 37.86
C LEU A 92 -24.22 12.25 37.40
N MET A 93 -25.48 11.88 37.60
CA MET A 93 -26.09 10.66 37.08
C MET A 93 -27.17 11.07 36.10
N VAL A 94 -26.97 10.79 34.81
CA VAL A 94 -27.87 11.27 33.74
C VAL A 94 -28.39 10.10 32.91
N GLU A 95 -29.67 10.18 32.53
CA GLU A 95 -30.27 9.33 31.51
C GLU A 95 -30.56 10.20 30.28
N VAL A 96 -30.08 9.77 29.12
CA VAL A 96 -30.28 10.48 27.84
C VAL A 96 -30.87 9.54 26.79
N ASP A 97 -31.64 10.12 25.86
CA ASP A 97 -32.13 9.37 24.71
C ASP A 97 -31.01 9.06 23.70
N LYS A 98 -31.34 8.36 22.61
CA LYS A 98 -30.38 8.05 21.53
C LYS A 98 -29.78 9.29 20.88
N ASN A 99 -30.44 10.44 20.92
CA ASN A 99 -29.96 11.69 20.31
C ASN A 99 -29.13 12.53 21.28
N GLY A 100 -28.97 12.08 22.53
CA GLY A 100 -28.28 12.83 23.58
C GLY A 100 -29.15 13.87 24.27
N VAL A 101 -30.47 13.80 24.13
CA VAL A 101 -31.40 14.64 24.90
C VAL A 101 -31.49 14.10 26.33
N VAL A 102 -31.22 14.97 27.30
CA VAL A 102 -31.35 14.65 28.73
C VAL A 102 -32.81 14.40 29.08
N LEU A 103 -33.09 13.21 29.62
CA LEU A 103 -34.43 12.77 30.04
C LEU A 103 -34.59 12.92 31.55
N ARG A 104 -33.57 12.54 32.32
CA ARG A 104 -33.48 12.85 33.75
C ARG A 104 -32.04 13.07 34.18
N GLU A 105 -31.89 13.81 35.26
CA GLU A 105 -30.63 14.01 35.94
C GLU A 105 -30.82 13.92 37.46
N ASN A 106 -29.83 13.34 38.13
CA ASN A 106 -29.69 13.37 39.58
C ASN A 106 -28.28 13.87 39.88
N ASN A 107 -28.17 14.72 40.91
CA ASN A 107 -26.90 15.29 41.32
C ASN A 107 -26.66 15.01 42.81
N ASP A 108 -25.45 14.55 43.13
CA ASP A 108 -24.93 14.49 44.49
C ASP A 108 -23.48 14.99 44.42
N ASN A 109 -23.19 16.13 45.05
CA ASN A 109 -21.85 16.72 45.02
C ASN A 109 -20.77 15.82 45.63
N LEU A 110 -21.16 14.82 46.43
CA LEU A 110 -20.27 13.84 47.03
C LEU A 110 -20.40 12.45 46.36
N GLY A 111 -21.14 12.36 45.26
CA GLY A 111 -21.23 11.17 44.43
C GLY A 111 -19.87 10.75 43.88
N HIS A 112 -19.56 9.46 43.97
CA HIS A 112 -18.24 8.94 43.57
C HIS A 112 -18.31 7.73 42.62
N SER A 113 -17.58 6.62 42.82
CA SER A 113 -17.05 5.75 41.77
C SER A 113 -18.09 5.05 40.88
N ASP A 114 -19.33 4.85 41.35
CA ASP A 114 -20.31 4.03 40.63
C ASP A 114 -21.77 4.40 40.87
N ALA A 115 -22.59 4.13 39.86
CA ALA A 115 -24.04 4.08 39.95
C ALA A 115 -24.62 3.00 39.02
N TYR A 116 -25.51 2.19 39.57
CA TYR A 116 -26.31 1.22 38.87
C TYR A 116 -27.72 1.78 38.62
N TYR A 117 -28.18 1.68 37.37
CA TYR A 117 -29.50 2.13 36.93
C TYR A 117 -30.42 0.93 36.80
N TYR A 118 -31.57 0.98 37.47
CA TYR A 118 -32.62 -0.02 37.36
C TYR A 118 -33.53 0.26 36.16
N ASP A 119 -34.20 -0.77 35.67
CA ASP A 119 -35.12 -0.70 34.54
C ASP A 119 -36.38 0.13 34.84
N ASP A 120 -36.75 0.25 36.12
CA ASP A 120 -37.90 1.04 36.59
C ASP A 120 -37.55 2.51 36.89
N GLY A 121 -36.31 2.91 36.62
CA GLY A 121 -35.82 4.27 36.81
C GLY A 121 -35.22 4.55 38.18
N ARG A 122 -35.14 3.58 39.09
CA ARG A 122 -34.34 3.74 40.32
C ARG A 122 -32.83 3.86 40.00
N ILE A 123 -32.06 4.43 40.94
CA ILE A 123 -30.59 4.46 40.89
C ILE A 123 -30.04 3.98 42.22
N LEU A 124 -29.10 3.03 42.19
CA LEU A 124 -28.26 2.64 43.33
C LEU A 124 -26.86 3.21 43.11
N TYR A 125 -26.38 4.11 43.95
CA TYR A 125 -25.10 4.79 43.73
C TYR A 125 -24.31 4.98 45.01
N THR A 126 -23.03 5.27 44.83
CA THR A 126 -22.08 5.55 45.92
C THR A 126 -21.89 7.05 46.11
N THR A 127 -21.94 7.51 47.36
CA THR A 127 -21.61 8.87 47.80
C THR A 127 -20.77 8.79 49.07
N MET A 128 -20.40 9.91 49.67
CA MET A 128 -19.55 9.93 50.88
C MET A 128 -19.89 11.05 51.84
N LEU A 129 -19.46 10.89 53.10
CA LEU A 129 -19.51 11.94 54.12
C LEU A 129 -18.20 12.03 54.91
N PRO A 130 -17.79 13.23 55.35
CA PRO A 130 -16.63 13.37 56.21
C PRO A 130 -16.92 12.76 57.59
N LEU A 131 -15.98 11.97 58.10
CA LEU A 131 -15.99 11.45 59.46
C LEU A 131 -15.60 12.55 60.44
N ASP A 132 -16.15 12.47 61.65
CA ASP A 132 -15.67 13.31 62.75
C ASP A 132 -14.24 12.93 63.18
N GLN A 133 -13.61 13.82 63.95
CA GLN A 133 -12.21 13.64 64.36
C GLN A 133 -11.99 12.46 65.32
N GLN A 134 -13.03 11.98 66.02
CA GLN A 134 -12.92 10.80 66.86
C GLN A 134 -12.90 9.55 65.99
N ARG A 135 -13.85 9.42 65.07
CA ARG A 135 -13.95 8.34 64.09
C ARG A 135 -12.69 8.24 63.20
N CYS A 136 -12.13 9.38 62.76
CA CYS A 136 -10.87 9.38 61.98
C CYS A 136 -9.69 8.72 62.71
N LYS A 137 -9.64 8.78 64.05
CA LYS A 137 -8.58 8.15 64.85
C LYS A 137 -8.76 6.65 65.00
N GLU A 138 -9.99 6.15 64.88
CA GLU A 138 -10.32 4.73 65.02
C GLU A 138 -10.04 3.93 63.74
N ILE A 139 -9.92 4.59 62.59
CA ILE A 139 -9.53 3.94 61.33
C ILE A 139 -8.13 3.34 61.42
N VAL A 140 -7.98 2.08 61.00
CA VAL A 140 -6.72 1.34 61.08
C VAL A 140 -6.05 1.25 59.71
N GLY A 141 -4.72 1.33 59.70
CA GLY A 141 -3.90 1.15 58.49
C GLY A 141 -3.75 2.41 57.63
N GLY A 142 -3.26 2.22 56.41
CA GLY A 142 -2.92 3.29 55.48
C GLY A 142 -1.67 4.10 55.85
N VAL A 143 -1.33 5.07 55.00
CA VAL A 143 -0.18 5.97 55.18
C VAL A 143 -0.66 7.27 55.81
N HIS A 144 -0.11 7.61 56.98
CA HIS A 144 -0.29 8.92 57.60
C HIS A 144 0.58 9.96 56.90
N ARG A 145 -0.02 11.04 56.39
CA ARG A 145 0.72 12.19 55.86
C ARG A 145 0.32 13.44 56.65
N GLU A 146 1.30 14.13 57.24
CA GLU A 146 1.06 15.44 57.86
C GLU A 146 0.58 16.44 56.80
N ARG A 147 -0.63 16.96 56.99
CA ARG A 147 -1.14 18.13 56.27
C ARG A 147 -1.75 19.08 57.28
N GLU A 148 -1.43 20.36 57.11
CA GLU A 148 -1.78 21.56 57.89
C GLU A 148 -3.12 21.51 58.67
N GLY A 149 -3.16 20.78 59.79
CA GLY A 149 -4.24 20.84 60.77
C GLY A 149 -5.50 20.03 60.44
N LYS A 150 -5.55 18.80 60.98
CA LYS A 150 -6.65 17.81 61.03
C LYS A 150 -6.78 16.89 59.82
N GLU A 151 -6.63 15.59 60.07
CA GLU A 151 -6.90 14.51 59.13
C GLU A 151 -8.42 14.34 59.02
N THR A 152 -8.98 14.62 57.84
CA THR A 152 -10.40 14.37 57.53
C THR A 152 -10.48 13.16 56.63
N ILE A 153 -11.14 12.10 57.10
CA ILE A 153 -11.36 10.86 56.34
C ILE A 153 -12.82 10.85 55.88
N TYR A 154 -13.07 10.51 54.62
CA TYR A 154 -14.43 10.35 54.09
C TYR A 154 -14.87 8.89 54.17
N SER A 155 -16.07 8.64 54.69
CA SER A 155 -16.70 7.33 54.69
C SER A 155 -17.72 7.19 53.55
N ASP A 156 -17.74 6.03 52.90
CA ASP A 156 -18.74 5.75 51.86
C ASP A 156 -20.14 5.52 52.42
N ILE A 157 -21.10 5.89 51.58
CA ILE A 157 -22.53 5.63 51.71
C ILE A 157 -23.02 5.07 50.39
N ILE A 158 -23.90 4.06 50.46
CA ILE A 158 -24.67 3.59 49.32
C ILE A 158 -26.08 4.14 49.47
N LYS A 159 -26.61 4.77 48.42
CA LYS A 159 -27.99 5.25 48.37
C LYS A 159 -28.73 4.58 47.23
N GLU A 160 -29.97 4.20 47.49
CA GLU A 160 -30.95 3.88 46.46
C GLU A 160 -31.99 4.99 46.41
N ILE A 161 -32.22 5.54 45.23
CA ILE A 161 -33.22 6.58 44.98
C ILE A 161 -34.24 6.12 43.95
N ASP A 162 -35.45 6.66 44.02
CA ASP A 162 -36.46 6.49 42.99
C ASP A 162 -36.17 7.34 41.74
N LYS A 163 -37.04 7.20 40.73
CA LYS A 163 -36.94 7.94 39.46
C LYS A 163 -37.11 9.46 39.62
N GLN A 164 -37.63 9.94 40.75
CA GLN A 164 -37.74 11.35 41.11
C GLN A 164 -36.55 11.84 41.95
N GLY A 165 -35.67 10.95 42.39
CA GLY A 165 -34.55 11.27 43.26
C GLY A 165 -34.85 11.18 44.76
N TYR A 166 -36.02 10.67 45.17
CA TYR A 166 -36.30 10.46 46.59
C TYR A 166 -35.57 9.23 47.12
N LEU A 167 -35.01 9.35 48.32
CA LEU A 167 -34.29 8.28 49.00
C LEU A 167 -35.22 7.11 49.35
N LEU A 168 -34.88 5.90 48.88
CA LEU A 168 -35.56 4.65 49.18
C LEU A 168 -34.81 3.81 50.21
N TRP A 169 -33.47 3.83 50.15
CA TRP A 169 -32.61 3.06 51.02
C TRP A 169 -31.24 3.74 51.16
N GLU A 170 -30.66 3.67 52.35
CA GLU A 170 -29.34 4.21 52.64
C GLU A 170 -28.56 3.20 53.50
N TRP A 171 -27.28 3.05 53.21
CA TRP A 171 -26.35 2.26 54.00
C TRP A 171 -25.03 3.00 54.16
N LYS A 172 -24.59 3.19 55.40
CA LYS A 172 -23.35 3.89 55.73
C LYS A 172 -22.30 2.88 56.16
N ALA A 173 -21.16 2.88 55.50
CA ALA A 173 -20.09 1.94 55.83
C ALA A 173 -19.65 2.05 57.30
N ASP A 174 -19.60 3.27 57.81
CA ASP A 174 -19.25 3.62 59.18
C ASP A 174 -20.19 3.06 60.26
N ASP A 175 -21.49 2.91 59.94
CA ASP A 175 -22.46 2.36 60.89
C ASP A 175 -22.43 0.83 60.94
N HIS A 176 -21.87 0.18 59.90
CA HIS A 176 -22.03 -1.27 59.69
C HIS A 176 -20.70 -2.05 59.58
N LEU A 177 -19.57 -1.40 59.33
CA LEU A 177 -18.27 -2.06 59.18
C LEU A 177 -17.34 -1.71 60.34
N SER A 178 -16.63 -2.73 60.84
CA SER A 178 -15.56 -2.52 61.81
C SER A 178 -14.29 -2.02 61.13
N TYR A 179 -13.73 -0.91 61.62
CA TYR A 179 -12.43 -0.39 61.17
C TYR A 179 -11.28 -1.40 61.34
N GLN A 180 -11.36 -2.27 62.36
CA GLN A 180 -10.36 -3.30 62.62
C GLN A 180 -10.45 -4.46 61.62
N ALA A 181 -11.68 -4.83 61.22
CA ALA A 181 -11.92 -5.90 60.26
C ALA A 181 -11.64 -5.47 58.82
N TYR A 182 -11.77 -4.17 58.53
CA TYR A 182 -11.54 -3.57 57.21
C TYR A 182 -10.45 -2.48 57.29
N PRO A 183 -9.20 -2.82 57.59
CA PRO A 183 -8.12 -1.85 57.67
C PRO A 183 -7.73 -1.35 56.27
N ILE A 184 -7.35 -0.07 56.18
CA ILE A 184 -6.78 0.49 54.95
C ILE A 184 -5.44 -0.19 54.66
N GLN A 185 -5.29 -0.73 53.46
CA GLN A 185 -4.03 -1.36 53.02
C GLN A 185 -2.89 -0.33 53.02
N THR A 186 -1.68 -0.75 53.38
CA THR A 186 -0.52 0.13 53.66
C THR A 186 -0.02 0.97 52.48
N ILE A 187 -0.54 0.74 51.27
CA ILE A 187 -0.19 1.48 50.04
C ILE A 187 -1.09 2.69 49.79
N PHE A 188 -2.21 2.83 50.52
CA PHE A 188 -3.15 3.94 50.36
C PHE A 188 -3.00 4.97 51.47
N ASP A 189 -3.22 6.24 51.12
CA ASP A 189 -3.38 7.30 52.11
C ASP A 189 -4.76 7.18 52.80
N ARG A 190 -4.91 7.80 53.96
CA ARG A 190 -6.09 7.63 54.84
C ARG A 190 -7.28 8.54 54.51
N TYR A 191 -7.36 9.17 53.35
CA TYR A 191 -8.42 10.18 53.08
C TYR A 191 -9.81 9.61 52.75
N HIS A 192 -9.93 8.33 52.42
CA HIS A 192 -11.20 7.70 52.01
C HIS A 192 -11.25 6.23 52.47
N TRP A 193 -12.33 5.86 53.14
CA TRP A 193 -12.57 4.51 53.63
C TRP A 193 -14.04 4.10 53.43
N PRO A 194 -14.35 2.83 53.12
CA PRO A 194 -13.47 1.77 52.62
C PRO A 194 -13.23 1.84 51.10
N TRP A 195 -13.65 2.93 50.44
CA TRP A 195 -13.63 3.18 48.99
C TRP A 195 -14.38 2.12 48.18
N ILE A 196 -15.70 2.29 48.10
CA ILE A 196 -16.58 1.44 47.31
C ILE A 196 -16.44 1.76 45.82
N SER A 197 -15.67 0.96 45.10
CA SER A 197 -15.39 1.16 43.66
C SER A 197 -16.54 0.70 42.75
N SER A 198 -17.39 -0.19 43.25
CA SER A 198 -18.58 -0.63 42.51
C SER A 198 -19.70 -1.11 43.42
N VAL A 199 -20.94 -0.88 42.98
CA VAL A 199 -22.16 -1.41 43.60
C VAL A 199 -23.01 -2.15 42.57
N TYR A 200 -23.58 -3.28 42.96
CA TYR A 200 -24.40 -4.10 42.08
C TYR A 200 -25.60 -4.67 42.85
N PRO A 201 -26.85 -4.45 42.40
CA PRO A 201 -28.00 -5.07 43.03
C PRO A 201 -28.04 -6.57 42.73
N MET A 202 -28.28 -7.37 43.76
CA MET A 202 -28.35 -8.82 43.59
C MET A 202 -29.70 -9.26 43.02
N SER A 203 -29.69 -10.43 42.39
CA SER A 203 -30.85 -11.06 41.75
C SER A 203 -32.00 -11.38 42.71
N ASP A 204 -31.72 -11.49 44.02
CA ASP A 204 -32.74 -11.67 45.07
C ASP A 204 -33.60 -10.41 45.33
N GLY A 205 -33.20 -9.25 44.79
CA GLY A 205 -33.83 -7.95 44.99
C GLY A 205 -33.72 -7.39 46.42
N LYS A 206 -33.05 -8.11 47.32
CA LYS A 206 -32.98 -7.85 48.78
C LYS A 206 -31.57 -7.57 49.26
N SER A 207 -30.55 -7.77 48.41
CA SER A 207 -29.15 -7.61 48.77
C SER A 207 -28.40 -6.72 47.78
N VAL A 208 -27.29 -6.13 48.23
CA VAL A 208 -26.37 -5.32 47.42
C VAL A 208 -24.96 -5.89 47.51
N LEU A 209 -24.33 -6.13 46.37
CA LEU A 209 -22.91 -6.47 46.26
C LEU A 209 -22.09 -5.19 46.17
N ALA A 210 -21.05 -5.06 47.00
CA ALA A 210 -20.17 -3.90 47.01
C ALA A 210 -18.68 -4.32 46.96
N SER A 211 -17.90 -3.64 46.12
CA SER A 211 -16.44 -3.82 46.02
C SER A 211 -15.71 -2.71 46.76
N LEU A 212 -15.01 -3.06 47.84
CA LEU A 212 -14.30 -2.13 48.72
C LEU A 212 -12.80 -2.19 48.44
N ARG A 213 -12.31 -1.17 47.73
CA ARG A 213 -10.99 -1.15 47.10
C ARG A 213 -9.85 -1.03 48.10
N VAL A 214 -9.88 -0.03 48.99
CA VAL A 214 -8.70 0.28 49.83
C VAL A 214 -8.49 -0.73 50.94
N VAL A 215 -9.51 -1.52 51.26
CA VAL A 215 -9.47 -2.62 52.24
C VAL A 215 -9.34 -3.99 51.57
N SER A 216 -9.41 -4.05 50.21
CA SER A 216 -9.36 -5.27 49.40
C SER A 216 -10.41 -6.31 49.79
N SER A 217 -11.68 -5.90 49.82
CA SER A 217 -12.79 -6.80 50.15
C SER A 217 -13.98 -6.64 49.22
N VAL A 218 -14.70 -7.73 48.95
CA VAL A 218 -16.03 -7.70 48.32
C VAL A 218 -17.03 -8.24 49.32
N ILE A 219 -18.14 -7.52 49.51
CA ILE A 219 -19.17 -7.83 50.51
C ILE A 219 -20.56 -7.89 49.88
N ILE A 220 -21.45 -8.67 50.49
CA ILE A 220 -22.89 -8.64 50.22
C ILE A 220 -23.60 -8.08 51.44
N ILE A 221 -24.43 -7.07 51.23
CA ILE A 221 -25.16 -6.33 52.25
C ILE A 221 -26.64 -6.68 52.15
N SER A 222 -27.26 -7.07 53.26
CA SER A 222 -28.72 -7.21 53.37
C SER A 222 -29.38 -5.83 53.41
N LYS A 223 -30.30 -5.54 52.48
CA LYS A 223 -31.05 -4.26 52.52
C LYS A 223 -31.97 -4.15 53.73
N LEU A 224 -32.41 -5.28 54.28
CA LEU A 224 -33.35 -5.31 55.41
C LEU A 224 -32.68 -4.94 56.74
N SER A 225 -31.48 -5.47 57.00
CA SER A 225 -30.79 -5.27 58.28
C SER A 225 -29.56 -4.36 58.20
N GLY A 226 -29.00 -4.17 57.01
CA GLY A 226 -27.71 -3.50 56.80
C GLY A 226 -26.50 -4.38 57.11
N ASP A 227 -26.70 -5.63 57.53
CA ASP A 227 -25.62 -6.55 57.86
C ASP A 227 -24.88 -7.04 56.61
N VAL A 228 -23.58 -7.27 56.79
CA VAL A 228 -22.77 -8.01 55.81
C VAL A 228 -23.05 -9.50 55.97
N ILE A 229 -23.78 -10.07 55.00
CA ILE A 229 -24.19 -11.49 55.01
C ILE A 229 -23.20 -12.40 54.27
N TRP A 230 -22.24 -11.81 53.54
CA TRP A 230 -21.16 -12.53 52.89
C TRP A 230 -19.99 -11.59 52.63
N SER A 231 -18.76 -12.11 52.71
CA SER A 231 -17.54 -11.36 52.38
C SER A 231 -16.39 -12.26 51.95
N ILE A 232 -15.51 -11.69 51.13
CA ILE A 232 -14.14 -12.14 50.85
C ILE A 232 -13.19 -10.96 51.04
N GLY A 233 -11.99 -11.19 51.56
CA GLY A 233 -11.06 -10.14 51.95
C GLY A 233 -9.70 -10.21 51.27
N SER A 234 -8.73 -9.53 51.89
CA SER A 234 -7.36 -9.37 51.37
C SER A 234 -6.56 -10.68 51.30
N GLU A 235 -7.07 -11.76 51.88
CA GLU A 235 -6.51 -13.11 51.72
C GLU A 235 -6.63 -13.62 50.27
N LEU A 236 -7.64 -13.15 49.53
CA LEU A 236 -7.88 -13.55 48.14
C LEU A 236 -7.68 -12.40 47.15
N LEU A 237 -8.08 -11.19 47.57
CA LEU A 237 -8.18 -10.02 46.70
C LEU A 237 -7.02 -9.05 46.89
N ALA A 238 -6.71 -8.29 45.83
CA ALA A 238 -5.72 -7.24 45.87
C ALA A 238 -6.24 -5.99 45.15
N GLN A 239 -6.96 -5.16 45.90
CA GLN A 239 -7.43 -3.83 45.49
C GLN A 239 -8.31 -3.87 44.22
N GLN A 240 -9.26 -4.80 44.19
CA GLN A 240 -10.22 -5.00 43.10
C GLN A 240 -11.08 -3.75 42.81
N SER A 241 -11.58 -3.63 41.57
CA SER A 241 -12.29 -2.45 41.08
C SER A 241 -13.77 -2.70 40.77
N TYR A 242 -14.14 -3.92 40.39
CA TYR A 242 -15.50 -4.22 39.93
C TYR A 242 -15.90 -5.63 40.29
N ALA A 243 -17.11 -5.79 40.82
CA ALA A 243 -17.71 -7.09 41.14
C ALA A 243 -19.17 -7.15 40.68
N THR A 244 -19.57 -8.26 40.07
CA THR A 244 -20.95 -8.51 39.61
C THR A 244 -21.40 -9.93 39.94
N GLU A 245 -22.70 -10.11 40.14
CA GLU A 245 -23.31 -11.44 40.28
C GLU A 245 -23.59 -12.03 38.89
N LEU A 246 -23.21 -13.29 38.69
CA LEU A 246 -23.50 -14.08 37.49
C LEU A 246 -24.83 -14.85 37.64
N LEU A 247 -25.36 -15.36 36.51
CA LEU A 247 -26.61 -16.14 36.51
C LEU A 247 -26.57 -17.40 37.38
N ASN A 248 -25.37 -17.99 37.57
CA ASN A 248 -25.14 -19.12 38.47
C ASN A 248 -24.90 -18.70 39.92
N GLN A 249 -25.16 -17.43 40.28
CA GLN A 249 -24.94 -16.81 41.59
C GLN A 249 -23.47 -16.72 42.04
N ASN A 250 -22.51 -17.12 41.20
CA ASN A 250 -21.10 -16.85 41.44
C ASN A 250 -20.81 -15.36 41.25
N ILE A 251 -19.69 -14.89 41.81
CA ILE A 251 -19.27 -13.50 41.75
C ILE A 251 -18.09 -13.36 40.79
N LEU A 252 -18.27 -12.55 39.73
CA LEU A 252 -17.20 -12.18 38.81
C LEU A 252 -16.51 -10.93 39.32
N ILE A 253 -15.18 -10.95 39.41
CA ILE A 253 -14.39 -9.88 40.03
C ILE A 253 -13.21 -9.51 39.14
N PHE A 254 -13.07 -8.21 38.87
CA PHE A 254 -11.86 -7.63 38.30
C PHE A 254 -10.90 -7.24 39.43
N ASP A 255 -9.82 -8.01 39.59
CA ASP A 255 -8.87 -7.90 40.68
C ASP A 255 -7.57 -7.26 40.17
N ASN A 256 -7.29 -6.01 40.59
CA ASN A 256 -6.24 -5.19 39.99
C ASN A 256 -4.82 -5.67 40.32
N GLY A 257 -4.59 -6.25 41.50
CA GLY A 257 -3.29 -6.83 41.86
C GLY A 257 -2.17 -5.82 42.07
N ASN A 258 -2.44 -4.63 42.62
CA ASN A 258 -1.40 -3.62 42.88
C ASN A 258 -0.33 -4.14 43.83
N TYR A 259 -0.74 -4.81 44.90
CA TYR A 259 0.15 -5.41 45.88
C TYR A 259 -0.48 -6.69 46.45
N ARG A 260 -0.38 -7.78 45.69
CA ARG A 260 -0.84 -9.10 46.12
C ARG A 260 0.20 -9.73 47.03
N GLN A 261 -0.22 -10.18 48.21
CA GLN A 261 0.69 -10.81 49.16
C GLN A 261 1.36 -12.05 48.54
N GLY A 262 2.67 -12.19 48.76
CA GLY A 262 3.46 -13.31 48.26
C GLY A 262 3.79 -13.29 46.77
N GLN A 263 3.41 -12.24 46.02
CA GLN A 263 3.71 -12.12 44.59
C GLN A 263 4.64 -10.92 44.31
N PRO A 264 5.79 -11.12 43.64
CA PRO A 264 6.72 -10.04 43.33
C PRO A 264 6.31 -9.20 42.10
N HIS A 265 5.47 -9.76 41.23
CA HIS A 265 5.01 -9.10 40.00
C HIS A 265 3.62 -8.48 40.19
N ARG A 266 3.40 -7.31 39.60
CA ARG A 266 2.09 -6.65 39.57
C ARG A 266 1.37 -7.05 38.29
N TYR A 267 0.18 -7.62 38.45
CA TYR A 267 -0.68 -8.03 37.33
C TYR A 267 -2.14 -8.02 37.76
N SER A 268 -3.01 -7.72 36.82
CA SER A 268 -4.45 -7.83 37.01
C SER A 268 -4.94 -9.22 36.63
N ARG A 269 -6.07 -9.61 37.19
CA ARG A 269 -6.75 -10.86 36.84
C ARG A 269 -8.25 -10.67 36.89
N VAL A 270 -8.97 -11.53 36.19
CA VAL A 270 -10.42 -11.66 36.37
C VAL A 270 -10.69 -13.02 36.98
N ILE A 271 -11.46 -13.07 38.07
CA ILE A 271 -11.78 -14.31 38.78
C ILE A 271 -13.30 -14.47 38.90
N GLU A 272 -13.75 -15.71 38.82
CA GLU A 272 -15.09 -16.12 39.22
C GLU A 272 -14.98 -16.87 40.54
N VAL A 273 -15.67 -16.36 41.57
CA VAL A 273 -15.67 -16.94 42.91
C VAL A 273 -17.02 -17.59 43.16
N ASN A 274 -17.00 -18.87 43.55
CA ASN A 274 -18.21 -19.55 43.98
C ASN A 274 -18.68 -18.99 45.32
N ARG A 275 -19.96 -18.59 45.38
CA ARG A 275 -20.52 -17.86 46.53
C ARG A 275 -20.54 -18.70 47.80
N GLU A 276 -20.86 -19.99 47.71
CA GLU A 276 -20.97 -20.87 48.88
C GLU A 276 -19.59 -21.25 49.44
N THR A 277 -18.68 -21.70 48.57
CA THR A 277 -17.37 -22.22 48.97
C THR A 277 -16.31 -21.14 49.12
N LYS A 278 -16.54 -19.94 48.58
CA LYS A 278 -15.58 -18.82 48.46
C LYS A 278 -14.29 -19.19 47.70
N GLN A 279 -14.33 -20.25 46.90
CA GLN A 279 -13.20 -20.67 46.06
C GLN A 279 -13.26 -20.05 44.66
N ILE A 280 -12.09 -19.80 44.06
CA ILE A 280 -11.99 -19.42 42.66
C ILE A 280 -12.33 -20.64 41.79
N VAL A 281 -13.36 -20.54 40.98
CA VAL A 281 -13.80 -21.60 40.05
C VAL A 281 -13.42 -21.33 38.60
N TRP A 282 -13.08 -20.09 38.27
CA TRP A 282 -12.50 -19.72 36.99
C TRP A 282 -11.58 -18.50 37.16
N GLN A 283 -10.52 -18.42 36.37
CA GLN A 283 -9.57 -17.31 36.40
C GLN A 283 -9.00 -17.05 35.02
N TYR A 284 -8.90 -15.77 34.66
CA TYR A 284 -8.05 -15.30 33.57
C TYR A 284 -6.87 -14.50 34.12
N VAL A 285 -5.67 -14.90 33.68
CA VAL A 285 -4.41 -14.16 33.78
C VAL A 285 -3.76 -14.26 32.41
N ASP A 286 -3.08 -13.21 31.98
CA ASP A 286 -2.29 -13.27 30.76
C ASP A 286 -1.12 -14.26 30.92
N ASN A 287 -0.76 -14.98 29.84
CA ASN A 287 0.36 -15.92 29.84
C ASN A 287 1.68 -15.24 30.25
N MET A 288 1.80 -13.95 29.98
CA MET A 288 2.80 -13.07 30.58
C MET A 288 2.07 -12.10 31.51
N PRO A 289 1.99 -12.37 32.84
CA PRO A 289 1.14 -11.63 33.76
C PRO A 289 1.28 -10.10 33.68
N GLU A 290 2.49 -9.60 33.46
CA GLU A 290 2.77 -8.15 33.34
C GLU A 290 2.18 -7.49 32.09
N SER A 291 1.74 -8.28 31.10
CA SER A 291 1.07 -7.80 29.89
C SER A 291 -0.40 -7.44 30.10
N PHE A 292 -0.97 -7.81 31.26
CA PHE A 292 -2.31 -7.41 31.67
C PHE A 292 -2.27 -6.77 33.06
N PHE A 293 -2.29 -5.44 33.10
CA PHE A 293 -2.24 -4.71 34.36
C PHE A 293 -2.95 -3.36 34.27
N SER A 294 -4.05 -3.24 35.02
CA SER A 294 -4.69 -1.97 35.31
C SER A 294 -4.54 -1.68 36.80
N SER A 295 -3.78 -0.65 37.17
CA SER A 295 -3.53 -0.32 38.59
C SER A 295 -4.76 0.20 39.33
N CYS A 296 -5.74 0.73 38.60
CA CYS A 296 -7.05 1.13 39.12
C CYS A 296 -8.08 1.06 38.00
N MET A 297 -9.36 1.19 38.38
CA MET A 297 -10.48 0.96 37.47
C MET A 297 -10.40 -0.44 36.83
N GLY A 298 -11.19 -0.68 35.79
CA GLY A 298 -11.27 -1.96 35.11
C GLY A 298 -12.54 -2.68 35.49
N ALA A 299 -13.04 -3.46 34.55
CA ALA A 299 -14.29 -4.18 34.65
C ALA A 299 -14.23 -5.47 33.84
N ALA A 300 -15.11 -6.39 34.18
CA ALA A 300 -15.34 -7.62 33.43
C ALA A 300 -16.84 -7.85 33.28
N GLN A 301 -17.25 -8.32 32.10
CA GLN A 301 -18.62 -8.70 31.79
C GLN A 301 -18.63 -10.10 31.20
N ARG A 302 -19.32 -11.04 31.84
CA ARG A 302 -19.60 -12.35 31.26
C ARG A 302 -20.61 -12.18 30.12
N LEU A 303 -20.28 -12.71 28.95
CA LEU A 303 -21.09 -12.63 27.73
C LEU A 303 -21.96 -13.88 27.58
N PRO A 304 -23.06 -13.82 26.80
CA PRO A 304 -24.00 -14.94 26.65
C PRO A 304 -23.40 -16.24 26.08
N ASN A 305 -22.31 -16.18 25.30
CA ASN A 305 -21.61 -17.37 24.81
C ASN A 305 -20.61 -17.96 25.84
N GLY A 306 -20.53 -17.41 27.05
CA GLY A 306 -19.60 -17.83 28.10
C GLY A 306 -18.27 -17.07 28.12
N ASN A 307 -17.95 -16.32 27.07
CA ASN A 307 -16.74 -15.49 27.03
C ASN A 307 -16.81 -14.35 28.04
N THR A 308 -15.68 -13.71 28.31
CA THR A 308 -15.61 -12.53 29.19
C THR A 308 -15.04 -11.34 28.43
N LEU A 309 -15.80 -10.26 28.34
CA LEU A 309 -15.27 -8.95 27.94
C LEU A 309 -14.53 -8.33 29.13
N ILE A 310 -13.30 -7.91 28.91
CA ILE A 310 -12.40 -7.35 29.91
C ILE A 310 -12.03 -5.93 29.50
N THR A 311 -12.13 -5.01 30.45
CA THR A 311 -11.71 -3.61 30.31
C THR A 311 -10.41 -3.38 31.09
N GLU A 312 -9.29 -3.24 30.38
CA GLU A 312 -8.01 -2.81 30.94
C GLU A 312 -7.89 -1.28 30.81
N SER A 313 -8.26 -0.59 31.89
CA SER A 313 -8.51 0.85 31.86
C SER A 313 -7.31 1.71 31.56
N ILE A 314 -6.17 1.49 32.24
CA ILE A 314 -4.99 2.38 32.14
C ILE A 314 -4.41 2.41 30.71
N PHE A 315 -4.55 1.32 29.97
CA PHE A 315 -4.05 1.17 28.60
C PHE A 315 -5.14 1.40 27.53
N GLY A 316 -6.39 1.66 27.94
CA GLY A 316 -7.52 1.82 27.05
C GLY A 316 -7.79 0.58 26.19
N ARG A 317 -7.42 -0.61 26.68
CA ARG A 317 -7.53 -1.89 25.98
C ARG A 317 -8.80 -2.60 26.42
N LEU A 318 -9.61 -2.99 25.45
CA LEU A 318 -10.79 -3.81 25.60
C LEU A 318 -10.50 -5.14 24.90
N PHE A 319 -10.74 -6.26 25.57
CA PHE A 319 -10.50 -7.54 24.94
C PHE A 319 -11.48 -8.60 25.46
N GLU A 320 -11.75 -9.58 24.61
CA GLU A 320 -12.65 -10.69 24.91
C GLU A 320 -11.84 -11.97 25.03
N VAL A 321 -12.08 -12.72 26.10
CA VAL A 321 -11.44 -14.01 26.35
C VAL A 321 -12.47 -15.13 26.37
N THR A 322 -12.13 -16.23 25.73
CA THR A 322 -12.90 -17.48 25.80
C THR A 322 -12.80 -18.10 27.20
N VAL A 323 -13.64 -19.10 27.47
CA VAL A 323 -13.64 -19.81 28.76
C VAL A 323 -12.29 -20.48 29.07
N ASP A 324 -11.59 -20.96 28.04
CA ASP A 324 -10.24 -21.53 28.12
C ASP A 324 -9.11 -20.49 28.21
N GLY A 325 -9.44 -19.20 28.13
CA GLY A 325 -8.47 -18.10 28.28
C GLY A 325 -7.84 -17.61 26.98
N THR A 326 -8.35 -18.01 25.82
CA THR A 326 -7.88 -17.51 24.51
C THR A 326 -8.45 -16.12 24.23
N VAL A 327 -7.60 -15.14 23.90
CA VAL A 327 -8.06 -13.81 23.48
C VAL A 327 -8.63 -13.89 22.06
N CYS A 328 -9.94 -13.71 21.90
CA CYS A 328 -10.65 -13.84 20.62
C CYS A 328 -11.09 -12.49 20.01
N TRP A 329 -10.98 -11.39 20.76
CA TRP A 329 -11.23 -10.04 20.24
C TRP A 329 -10.40 -9.04 21.04
N GLU A 330 -9.80 -8.06 20.38
CA GLU A 330 -9.02 -7.01 21.03
C GLU A 330 -9.17 -5.66 20.32
N TYR A 331 -9.46 -4.63 21.09
CA TYR A 331 -9.63 -3.25 20.65
C TYR A 331 -8.89 -2.29 21.58
N ILE A 332 -8.15 -1.34 21.01
CA ILE A 332 -7.49 -0.27 21.76
C ILE A 332 -8.15 1.06 21.44
N ASN A 333 -8.64 1.77 22.47
CA ASN A 333 -9.27 3.06 22.33
C ASN A 333 -8.37 4.07 21.57
N PRO A 334 -8.79 4.57 20.38
CA PRO A 334 -8.00 5.50 19.57
C PRO A 334 -8.14 6.97 20.04
N TYR A 335 -9.07 7.26 20.96
CA TYR A 335 -9.41 8.64 21.33
C TYR A 335 -8.51 9.16 22.46
N PHE A 336 -7.31 9.63 22.09
CA PHE A 336 -6.36 10.22 23.02
C PHE A 336 -6.70 11.67 23.38
N ASN A 337 -6.81 11.98 24.66
CA ASN A 337 -7.08 13.34 25.12
C ASN A 337 -6.38 13.66 26.45
N GLN A 338 -6.38 14.93 26.86
CA GLN A 338 -5.79 15.39 28.12
C GLN A 338 -6.88 15.96 29.02
N LEU A 339 -6.86 15.57 30.30
CA LEU A 339 -7.71 16.17 31.34
C LEU A 339 -7.30 17.64 31.54
N ARG A 340 -8.30 18.54 31.59
CA ARG A 340 -8.10 20.00 31.71
C ARG A 340 -7.67 20.42 33.11
N ASP A 341 -8.12 19.69 34.12
CA ASP A 341 -7.89 20.00 35.53
C ASP A 341 -6.40 19.90 35.96
N PRO A 342 -5.84 20.95 36.58
CA PRO A 342 -4.43 20.98 37.00
C PRO A 342 -4.02 19.89 38.00
N LEU A 343 -4.91 19.48 38.92
CA LEU A 343 -4.62 18.47 39.93
C LEU A 343 -4.54 17.07 39.31
N THR A 344 -5.51 16.71 38.49
CA THR A 344 -5.62 15.39 37.82
C THR A 344 -4.63 15.27 36.66
N LYS A 345 -4.28 16.38 35.99
CA LYS A 345 -3.25 16.44 34.94
C LYS A 345 -1.86 16.03 35.44
N LYS A 346 -1.58 16.16 36.75
CA LYS A 346 -0.33 15.66 37.36
C LYS A 346 -0.29 14.12 37.48
N LEU A 347 -1.45 13.46 37.49
CA LEU A 347 -1.54 11.99 37.54
C LEU A 347 -1.40 11.35 36.15
N LEU A 348 -1.92 12.01 35.10
CA LEU A 348 -1.81 11.58 33.71
C LEU A 348 -1.04 12.65 32.90
N LEU A 349 0.29 12.57 32.96
CA LEU A 349 1.23 13.60 32.48
C LEU A 349 1.16 13.89 30.96
N SER A 350 0.46 13.06 30.16
CA SER A 350 0.33 13.23 28.71
C SER A 350 -1.08 12.83 28.22
N ARG A 351 -1.35 13.04 26.92
CA ARG A 351 -2.61 12.57 26.31
C ARG A 351 -2.74 11.06 26.53
N ASN A 352 -3.88 10.60 27.01
CA ASN A 352 -4.14 9.21 27.33
C ASN A 352 -5.46 8.75 26.69
N ASN A 353 -5.63 7.45 26.55
CA ASN A 353 -6.81 6.79 26.01
C ASN A 353 -7.55 5.99 27.10
N VAL A 354 -7.40 6.39 28.37
CA VAL A 354 -7.98 5.70 29.52
C VAL A 354 -9.50 5.65 29.38
N LEU A 355 -10.11 4.56 29.82
CA LEU A 355 -11.56 4.42 29.95
C LEU A 355 -11.85 3.52 31.16
N CYS A 356 -12.91 3.78 31.91
CA CYS A 356 -13.14 3.08 33.17
C CYS A 356 -13.92 1.77 32.97
N ARG A 357 -14.97 1.75 32.14
CA ARG A 357 -15.76 0.55 31.83
C ARG A 357 -16.22 0.51 30.38
N ALA A 358 -16.44 -0.71 29.88
CA ALA A 358 -17.11 -0.99 28.62
C ALA A 358 -18.10 -2.15 28.78
N TYR A 359 -19.13 -2.16 27.93
CA TYR A 359 -20.16 -3.19 27.91
C TYR A 359 -20.42 -3.64 26.48
N ARG A 360 -20.59 -4.95 26.26
CA ARG A 360 -21.01 -5.55 25.01
C ARG A 360 -22.49 -5.89 25.09
N TYR A 361 -23.23 -5.50 24.05
CA TYR A 361 -24.66 -5.74 23.89
C TYR A 361 -24.91 -6.48 22.58
N SER A 362 -25.86 -7.41 22.59
CA SER A 362 -26.40 -7.98 21.36
C SER A 362 -27.26 -6.94 20.62
N ALA A 363 -27.52 -7.18 19.33
CA ALA A 363 -28.45 -6.35 18.56
C ALA A 363 -29.86 -6.28 19.18
N LYS A 364 -30.29 -7.36 19.87
CA LYS A 364 -31.63 -7.45 20.48
C LYS A 364 -31.79 -6.54 21.71
N GLU A 365 -30.68 -6.17 22.35
CA GLU A 365 -30.66 -5.32 23.54
C GLU A 365 -30.67 -3.82 23.20
N ILE A 366 -30.66 -3.44 21.92
CA ILE A 366 -30.64 -2.05 21.48
C ILE A 366 -31.89 -1.76 20.63
N PRO A 367 -33.02 -1.32 21.23
CA PRO A 367 -34.33 -1.27 20.56
C PRO A 367 -34.39 -0.37 19.33
N TRP A 368 -33.69 0.77 19.35
CA TRP A 368 -33.64 1.71 18.23
C TRP A 368 -32.60 1.32 17.19
N LEU A 369 -31.77 0.32 17.48
CA LEU A 369 -30.93 -0.34 16.49
C LEU A 369 -31.83 -1.28 15.70
N ASN A 370 -32.76 -0.67 14.95
CA ASN A 370 -33.40 -1.28 13.82
C ASN A 370 -32.30 -1.54 12.79
N ARG A 371 -31.57 -2.65 12.96
CA ARG A 371 -31.49 -3.51 11.79
C ARG A 371 -32.94 -3.67 11.37
N ARG A 372 -33.28 -3.16 10.19
CA ARG A 372 -34.09 -3.99 9.32
C ARG A 372 -33.45 -5.37 9.42
N VAL A 373 -34.06 -6.22 10.23
CA VAL A 373 -34.00 -7.66 10.05
C VAL A 373 -35.12 -7.91 9.04
N GLU A 374 -35.11 -7.31 7.86
CA GLU A 374 -34.31 -7.82 6.77
C GLU A 374 -32.83 -8.00 7.14
N GLU A 375 -32.48 -9.19 7.66
CA GLU A 375 -31.46 -9.94 6.93
C GLU A 375 -31.77 -9.64 5.48
N SER A 376 -30.88 -8.94 4.77
CA SER A 376 -31.09 -8.83 3.35
C SER A 376 -31.39 -10.26 2.92
N LYS A 377 -32.60 -10.52 2.42
CA LYS A 377 -32.88 -11.82 1.79
C LYS A 377 -31.92 -12.01 0.61
N LEU A 378 -31.26 -10.92 0.21
CA LEU A 378 -30.02 -10.93 -0.55
C LEU A 378 -28.91 -11.52 0.32
N PRO A 379 -28.35 -12.69 -0.03
CA PRO A 379 -27.20 -13.25 0.67
C PRO A 379 -26.09 -12.18 0.82
N ARG A 380 -25.23 -12.31 1.85
CA ARG A 380 -24.01 -11.49 1.91
C ARG A 380 -23.30 -11.62 0.57
N GLU A 381 -23.20 -10.51 -0.15
CA GLU A 381 -22.53 -10.49 -1.44
C GLU A 381 -21.06 -10.80 -1.23
N ILE A 382 -20.54 -11.71 -2.05
CA ILE A 382 -19.11 -12.04 -2.03
C ILE A 382 -18.36 -10.82 -2.52
N SER A 383 -17.49 -10.26 -1.67
CA SER A 383 -16.61 -9.16 -2.03
C SER A 383 -15.17 -9.65 -2.22
N LEU A 384 -14.44 -8.98 -3.10
CA LEU A 384 -12.97 -9.14 -3.23
C LEU A 384 -12.21 -8.11 -2.37
N ASP A 385 -12.92 -7.19 -1.72
CA ASP A 385 -12.30 -6.25 -0.80
C ASP A 385 -11.78 -6.98 0.45
N PRO A 386 -10.65 -6.55 1.01
CA PRO A 386 -10.12 -7.14 2.22
C PRO A 386 -11.07 -6.91 3.40
N VAL A 387 -11.25 -7.95 4.22
CA VAL A 387 -12.01 -7.85 5.48
C VAL A 387 -11.31 -6.90 6.48
N CYS A 388 -9.97 -6.86 6.45
CA CYS A 388 -9.15 -5.99 7.30
C CYS A 388 -8.23 -5.07 6.48
N TRP A 389 -8.70 -3.85 6.22
CA TRP A 389 -7.93 -2.82 5.51
C TRP A 389 -6.63 -2.43 6.22
N THR A 390 -6.62 -2.36 7.55
CA THR A 390 -5.42 -2.01 8.33
C THR A 390 -4.34 -3.08 8.23
N GLY A 391 -4.72 -4.36 8.33
CA GLY A 391 -3.81 -5.50 8.17
C GLY A 391 -3.21 -5.55 6.76
N THR A 392 -4.09 -5.48 5.76
CA THR A 392 -3.69 -5.41 4.34
C THR A 392 -2.77 -4.22 4.06
N GLY A 393 -3.06 -3.05 4.67
CA GLY A 393 -2.22 -1.86 4.56
C GLY A 393 -0.81 -2.08 5.12
N LYS A 394 -0.67 -2.75 6.28
CA LYS A 394 0.65 -3.11 6.84
C LYS A 394 1.41 -4.06 5.93
N LEU A 395 0.73 -5.07 5.37
CA LEU A 395 1.34 -5.98 4.40
C LEU A 395 1.83 -5.22 3.17
N ALA A 396 0.99 -4.36 2.59
CA ALA A 396 1.35 -3.53 1.44
C ALA A 396 2.56 -2.62 1.73
N HIS A 397 2.64 -2.01 2.91
CA HIS A 397 3.80 -1.22 3.34
C HIS A 397 5.07 -2.07 3.46
N SER A 398 4.96 -3.29 4.00
CA SER A 398 6.06 -4.24 4.09
C SER A 398 6.55 -4.64 2.69
N MET A 399 5.64 -4.91 1.75
CA MET A 399 6.00 -5.26 0.37
C MET A 399 6.65 -4.11 -0.38
N LEU A 400 6.14 -2.87 -0.22
CA LEU A 400 6.78 -1.70 -0.79
C LEU A 400 8.20 -1.51 -0.24
N THR A 401 8.38 -1.68 1.08
CA THR A 401 9.69 -1.62 1.73
C THR A 401 10.64 -2.67 1.16
N TYR A 402 10.17 -3.91 0.99
CA TYR A 402 10.94 -4.98 0.34
C TYR A 402 11.39 -4.60 -1.07
N CYS A 403 10.48 -4.09 -1.92
CA CYS A 403 10.79 -3.67 -3.29
C CYS A 403 11.84 -2.54 -3.33
N LEU A 404 11.74 -1.56 -2.42
CA LEU A 404 12.70 -0.47 -2.33
C LEU A 404 14.08 -0.96 -1.88
N ASN A 405 14.13 -1.82 -0.87
CA ASN A 405 15.38 -2.44 -0.41
C ASN A 405 16.02 -3.31 -1.50
N PHE A 406 15.20 -4.04 -2.27
CA PHE A 406 15.65 -4.84 -3.40
C PHE A 406 16.35 -3.97 -4.45
N LEU A 407 15.79 -2.80 -4.79
CA LEU A 407 16.39 -1.86 -5.74
C LEU A 407 17.63 -1.15 -5.18
N GLN A 408 17.64 -0.85 -3.88
CA GLN A 408 18.79 -0.23 -3.23
C GLN A 408 20.02 -1.16 -3.26
N THR A 409 19.79 -2.46 -3.05
CA THR A 409 20.83 -3.51 -2.99
C THR A 409 21.06 -4.22 -4.31
N ILE A 410 20.50 -3.72 -5.42
CA ILE A 410 20.52 -4.44 -6.70
C ILE A 410 21.95 -4.71 -7.21
N ARG A 411 22.92 -3.82 -6.89
CA ARG A 411 24.32 -3.94 -7.32
C ARG A 411 25.05 -5.11 -6.66
N ASP A 412 24.60 -5.52 -5.48
CA ASP A 412 25.21 -6.58 -4.67
C ASP A 412 24.72 -7.99 -5.07
N ARG A 413 23.83 -8.04 -6.07
CA ARG A 413 23.20 -9.26 -6.58
C ARG A 413 23.83 -9.63 -7.94
N PRO A 414 23.73 -10.89 -8.38
CA PRO A 414 24.11 -11.25 -9.73
C PRO A 414 23.26 -10.49 -10.76
N ALA A 415 23.86 -10.09 -11.87
CA ALA A 415 23.17 -9.42 -12.96
C ALA A 415 22.07 -10.29 -13.56
N TRP A 416 22.32 -11.59 -13.64
CA TRP A 416 21.38 -12.67 -13.96
C TRP A 416 21.88 -13.95 -13.29
N GLN A 417 21.00 -14.92 -13.07
CA GLN A 417 21.40 -16.24 -12.58
C GLN A 417 20.42 -17.31 -13.11
N PRO A 418 20.89 -18.55 -13.35
CA PRO A 418 20.03 -19.62 -13.82
C PRO A 418 18.98 -19.97 -12.77
N ILE A 419 17.77 -20.31 -13.22
CA ILE A 419 16.70 -20.78 -12.35
C ILE A 419 17.01 -22.24 -11.99
N PRO A 420 17.16 -22.62 -10.71
CA PRO A 420 17.35 -24.00 -10.32
C PRO A 420 16.17 -24.88 -10.76
N LEU A 421 16.43 -26.11 -11.24
CA LEU A 421 15.38 -27.04 -11.70
C LEU A 421 14.25 -27.23 -10.67
N GLY A 422 14.59 -27.30 -9.38
CA GLY A 422 13.60 -27.42 -8.31
C GLY A 422 12.67 -26.20 -8.19
N ILE A 423 13.12 -25.00 -8.56
CA ILE A 423 12.29 -23.79 -8.62
C ILE A 423 11.47 -23.78 -9.91
N GLN A 424 12.06 -24.16 -11.04
CA GLN A 424 11.33 -24.28 -12.31
C GLN A 424 10.14 -25.22 -12.17
N ASN A 425 10.36 -26.43 -11.64
CA ASN A 425 9.30 -27.42 -11.44
C ASN A 425 8.24 -26.91 -10.47
N LYS A 426 8.63 -26.22 -9.38
CA LYS A 426 7.65 -25.61 -8.45
C LYS A 426 6.71 -24.62 -9.15
N ILE A 427 7.20 -23.80 -10.08
CA ILE A 427 6.39 -22.83 -10.82
C ILE A 427 5.55 -23.54 -11.90
N LEU A 428 6.13 -24.49 -12.63
CA LEU A 428 5.46 -25.16 -13.76
C LEU A 428 4.42 -26.19 -13.31
N ASP A 429 4.64 -26.84 -12.17
CA ASP A 429 3.76 -27.87 -11.62
C ASP A 429 2.73 -27.30 -10.63
N GLU A 430 2.70 -25.97 -10.42
CA GLU A 430 1.72 -25.32 -9.54
C GLU A 430 0.30 -25.52 -10.08
N ARG A 431 -0.59 -26.08 -9.24
CA ARG A 431 -1.97 -26.33 -9.63
C ARG A 431 -2.81 -25.06 -9.51
N LEU A 432 -3.79 -24.92 -10.40
CA LEU A 432 -4.81 -23.88 -10.32
C LEU A 432 -5.51 -23.96 -8.94
N PRO A 433 -5.50 -22.90 -8.11
CA PRO A 433 -6.12 -22.94 -6.79
C PRO A 433 -7.65 -22.91 -6.89
N GLU A 434 -8.33 -23.87 -6.25
CA GLU A 434 -9.80 -23.89 -6.10
C GLU A 434 -10.25 -23.11 -4.85
N THR A 435 -9.37 -22.97 -3.87
CA THR A 435 -9.62 -22.27 -2.60
C THR A 435 -8.65 -21.09 -2.43
N PRO A 436 -9.06 -20.02 -1.70
CA PRO A 436 -8.20 -18.87 -1.47
C PRO A 436 -6.97 -19.23 -0.63
N GLN A 437 -5.92 -18.43 -0.78
CA GLN A 437 -4.71 -18.46 0.03
C GLN A 437 -4.51 -17.11 0.71
N GLU A 438 -3.87 -17.11 1.88
CA GLU A 438 -3.48 -15.87 2.57
C GLU A 438 -2.52 -15.03 1.72
N MET A 439 -2.76 -13.72 1.65
CA MET A 439 -2.02 -12.80 0.79
C MET A 439 -0.53 -12.76 1.13
N GLU A 440 -0.20 -12.89 2.41
CA GLU A 440 1.16 -13.00 2.94
C GLU A 440 1.93 -14.16 2.28
N ASN A 441 1.30 -15.34 2.17
CA ASN A 441 1.93 -16.51 1.57
C ASN A 441 2.18 -16.32 0.08
N ILE A 442 1.25 -15.68 -0.63
CA ILE A 442 1.41 -15.33 -2.05
C ILE A 442 2.61 -14.38 -2.22
N CYS A 443 2.71 -13.35 -1.36
CA CYS A 443 3.83 -12.43 -1.39
C CYS A 443 5.18 -13.13 -1.11
N GLU A 444 5.25 -14.04 -0.14
CA GLU A 444 6.47 -14.82 0.13
C GLU A 444 6.85 -15.77 -1.02
N SER A 445 5.87 -16.37 -1.70
CA SER A 445 6.11 -17.15 -2.93
C SER A 445 6.74 -16.29 -4.02
N ILE A 446 6.23 -15.07 -4.25
CA ILE A 446 6.82 -14.16 -5.24
C ILE A 446 8.24 -13.75 -4.87
N LYS A 447 8.53 -13.48 -3.59
CA LYS A 447 9.88 -13.13 -3.12
C LYS A 447 10.89 -14.25 -3.33
N SER A 448 10.48 -15.50 -3.20
CA SER A 448 11.37 -16.67 -3.27
C SER A 448 11.48 -17.26 -4.68
N LEU A 449 10.39 -17.27 -5.44
CA LEU A 449 10.30 -17.93 -6.75
C LEU A 449 10.57 -16.98 -7.92
N VAL A 450 10.30 -15.68 -7.78
CA VAL A 450 10.33 -14.74 -8.91
C VAL A 450 11.42 -13.68 -8.78
N PHE A 451 11.48 -12.95 -7.66
CA PHE A 451 12.43 -11.84 -7.49
C PHE A 451 13.91 -12.21 -7.70
N PRO A 452 14.42 -13.36 -7.22
CA PRO A 452 15.82 -13.71 -7.39
C PRO A 452 16.17 -14.03 -8.84
N TYR A 453 15.22 -14.51 -9.64
CA TYR A 453 15.45 -15.06 -10.97
C TYR A 453 14.83 -14.22 -12.09
N SER A 454 14.76 -12.90 -11.88
CA SER A 454 14.29 -11.96 -12.89
C SER A 454 15.25 -11.87 -14.10
N ASN A 455 14.79 -11.29 -15.21
CA ASN A 455 15.63 -11.03 -16.39
C ASN A 455 16.86 -10.14 -16.11
N GLY A 456 16.92 -9.43 -14.98
CA GLY A 456 18.11 -8.66 -14.59
C GLY A 456 18.19 -7.25 -15.19
N ASN A 457 17.20 -6.81 -15.98
CA ASN A 457 17.25 -5.55 -16.73
C ASN A 457 17.37 -4.27 -15.86
N ILE A 458 17.12 -4.36 -14.55
CA ILE A 458 17.28 -3.27 -13.58
C ILE A 458 18.70 -3.19 -12.97
N HIS A 459 19.57 -4.16 -13.29
CA HIS A 459 20.92 -4.24 -12.75
C HIS A 459 21.87 -3.28 -13.48
N PRO A 460 22.84 -2.62 -12.80
CA PRO A 460 23.77 -1.66 -13.44
C PRO A 460 24.71 -2.27 -14.50
N ARG A 461 24.87 -3.60 -14.52
CA ARG A 461 25.66 -4.36 -15.50
C ARG A 461 24.80 -5.18 -16.47
N PHE A 462 23.54 -4.80 -16.64
CA PHE A 462 22.70 -5.31 -17.72
C PHE A 462 22.81 -4.40 -18.94
N TRP A 463 23.43 -4.91 -20.00
CA TRP A 463 23.68 -4.21 -21.26
C TRP A 463 23.28 -5.02 -22.49
N GLY A 464 22.54 -6.12 -22.30
CA GLY A 464 21.94 -6.91 -23.37
C GLY A 464 20.79 -6.18 -24.06
N TRP A 465 20.71 -6.34 -25.38
CA TRP A 465 19.63 -5.80 -26.23
C TRP A 465 19.43 -4.29 -26.05
N VAL A 466 18.18 -3.85 -25.97
CA VAL A 466 17.78 -2.50 -25.57
C VAL A 466 16.81 -2.63 -24.39
N GLY A 467 17.28 -3.30 -23.34
CA GLY A 467 16.55 -3.42 -22.08
C GLY A 467 16.69 -2.14 -21.27
N GLY A 468 15.66 -1.29 -21.27
CA GLY A 468 15.66 -0.12 -20.41
C GLY A 468 15.85 -0.51 -18.95
N ASN A 469 16.72 0.21 -18.24
CA ASN A 469 16.96 0.04 -16.81
C ASN A 469 15.85 0.74 -16.01
N ALA A 470 14.63 0.38 -16.38
CA ALA A 470 13.39 1.07 -16.09
C ALA A 470 12.88 0.70 -14.71
N CYS A 471 13.23 1.50 -13.70
CA CYS A 471 12.67 1.42 -12.34
C CYS A 471 13.14 2.62 -11.50
N THR A 472 12.75 3.84 -11.87
CA THR A 472 12.87 4.96 -10.92
C THR A 472 11.85 4.77 -9.80
N VAL A 473 12.16 5.24 -8.59
CA VAL A 473 11.22 5.16 -7.46
C VAL A 473 9.91 5.89 -7.80
N GLY A 474 9.99 7.04 -8.47
CA GLY A 474 8.82 7.74 -8.98
C GLY A 474 8.00 6.91 -9.99
N GLY A 475 8.65 6.10 -10.84
CA GLY A 475 7.98 5.19 -11.76
C GLY A 475 7.18 4.10 -11.05
N ILE A 476 7.71 3.53 -9.96
CA ILE A 476 7.01 2.51 -9.14
C ILE A 476 5.78 3.11 -8.47
N LEU A 477 5.93 4.30 -7.88
CA LEU A 477 4.81 5.01 -7.26
C LEU A 477 3.75 5.40 -8.29
N ALA A 478 4.15 5.79 -9.49
CA ALA A 478 3.23 6.09 -10.57
C ALA A 478 2.44 4.84 -11.02
N GLU A 479 3.07 3.66 -11.08
CA GLU A 479 2.38 2.40 -11.37
C GLU A 479 1.43 2.02 -10.23
N LEU A 480 1.82 2.18 -8.96
CA LEU A 480 0.93 1.99 -7.81
C LEU A 480 -0.33 2.87 -7.94
N PHE A 481 -0.17 4.17 -8.21
CA PHE A 481 -1.32 5.06 -8.42
C PHE A 481 -2.14 4.70 -9.66
N THR A 482 -1.49 4.29 -10.75
CA THR A 482 -2.16 3.87 -11.98
C THR A 482 -3.05 2.66 -11.72
N SER A 483 -2.54 1.64 -11.01
CA SER A 483 -3.29 0.44 -10.63
C SER A 483 -4.42 0.75 -9.65
N THR A 484 -4.21 1.61 -8.65
CA THR A 484 -5.26 2.00 -7.70
C THR A 484 -6.41 2.76 -8.38
N LEU A 485 -6.08 3.67 -9.32
CA LEU A 485 -7.11 4.44 -10.03
C LEU A 485 -7.83 3.60 -11.10
N ASN A 486 -7.12 2.67 -11.74
CA ASN A 486 -7.62 1.81 -12.82
C ASN A 486 -8.46 2.56 -13.88
N VAL A 487 -8.05 3.80 -14.20
CA VAL A 487 -8.80 4.68 -15.13
C VAL A 487 -8.49 4.31 -16.57
N SER A 488 -9.54 4.09 -17.36
CA SER A 488 -9.44 4.04 -18.82
C SER A 488 -9.34 5.45 -19.40
N VAL A 489 -8.31 5.68 -20.23
CA VAL A 489 -8.07 6.96 -20.91
C VAL A 489 -8.58 6.97 -22.35
N ALA A 490 -9.35 5.97 -22.77
CA ALA A 490 -9.87 5.82 -24.14
C ALA A 490 -10.71 7.02 -24.62
N GLY A 491 -11.54 7.56 -23.73
CA GLY A 491 -12.55 8.59 -24.00
C GLY A 491 -12.92 9.30 -22.70
N ARG A 492 -14.21 9.61 -22.50
CA ARG A 492 -14.86 10.22 -21.30
C ARG A 492 -13.96 11.08 -20.39
N LEU A 493 -14.33 12.36 -20.21
CA LEU A 493 -13.48 13.36 -19.58
C LEU A 493 -13.13 12.93 -18.15
N ASN A 494 -11.83 12.77 -17.92
CA ASN A 494 -11.23 12.42 -16.64
C ASN A 494 -9.82 13.01 -16.54
N SER A 495 -9.29 13.12 -15.33
CA SER A 495 -7.97 13.73 -15.10
C SER A 495 -6.82 12.93 -15.73
N GLY A 496 -6.95 11.60 -15.84
CA GLY A 496 -5.97 10.76 -16.54
C GLY A 496 -5.86 11.10 -18.03
N LEU A 497 -7.01 11.29 -18.71
CA LEU A 497 -7.04 11.74 -20.10
C LEU A 497 -6.41 13.14 -20.27
N LEU A 498 -6.71 14.08 -19.38
CA LEU A 498 -6.11 15.43 -19.43
C LEU A 498 -4.60 15.37 -19.20
N LEU A 499 -4.14 14.49 -18.32
CA LEU A 499 -2.72 14.24 -18.10
C LEU A 499 -2.04 13.65 -19.33
N GLU A 500 -2.68 12.71 -20.02
CA GLU A 500 -2.17 12.16 -21.29
C GLU A 500 -2.07 13.24 -22.36
N LYS A 501 -3.10 14.08 -22.53
CA LYS A 501 -3.03 15.23 -23.45
C LYS A 501 -1.87 16.18 -23.09
N CYS A 502 -1.63 16.42 -21.81
CA CYS A 502 -0.51 17.24 -21.35
C CYS A 502 0.84 16.62 -21.70
N VAL A 503 1.03 15.32 -21.44
CA VAL A 503 2.27 14.61 -21.78
C VAL A 503 2.49 14.60 -23.30
N LEU A 504 1.45 14.32 -24.07
CA LEU A 504 1.49 14.32 -25.54
C LEU A 504 1.88 15.68 -26.12
N GLU A 505 1.39 16.76 -25.52
CA GLU A 505 1.82 18.13 -25.87
C GLU A 505 3.30 18.36 -25.54
N TRP A 506 3.81 17.82 -24.43
CA TRP A 506 5.25 17.87 -24.16
C TRP A 506 6.06 17.06 -25.17
N VAL A 507 5.58 15.88 -25.59
CA VAL A 507 6.25 15.10 -26.64
C VAL A 507 6.30 15.88 -27.94
N ARG A 508 5.21 16.55 -28.32
CA ARG A 508 5.18 17.44 -29.50
C ARG A 508 6.26 18.52 -29.39
N GLN A 509 6.38 19.17 -28.24
CA GLN A 509 7.41 20.21 -28.00
C GLN A 509 8.83 19.64 -28.05
N ILE A 510 9.06 18.44 -27.50
CA ILE A 510 10.37 17.78 -27.50
C ILE A 510 10.86 17.55 -28.93
N PHE A 511 9.99 17.08 -29.82
CA PHE A 511 10.33 16.79 -31.22
C PHE A 511 10.12 17.97 -32.19
N ASP A 512 9.69 19.13 -31.69
CA ASP A 512 9.38 20.32 -32.48
C ASP A 512 8.36 20.07 -33.62
N PHE A 513 7.29 19.32 -33.29
CA PHE A 513 6.21 19.00 -34.22
C PHE A 513 5.15 20.11 -34.27
N PRO A 514 4.46 20.32 -35.41
CA PRO A 514 3.44 21.36 -35.54
C PRO A 514 2.21 21.05 -34.68
N THR A 515 1.45 22.08 -34.31
CA THR A 515 0.21 21.93 -33.52
C THR A 515 -0.88 21.10 -34.21
N ALA A 516 -0.83 20.97 -35.53
CA ALA A 516 -1.73 20.13 -36.32
C ALA A 516 -1.39 18.62 -36.25
N CYS A 517 -0.28 18.25 -35.60
CA CYS A 517 0.08 16.85 -35.41
C CYS A 517 -0.91 16.15 -34.46
N SER A 518 -1.01 14.85 -34.60
CA SER A 518 -1.53 13.97 -33.57
C SER A 518 -0.41 13.22 -32.90
N SER A 519 -0.67 12.79 -31.68
CA SER A 519 0.23 11.93 -30.93
C SER A 519 -0.57 10.98 -30.06
N LEU A 520 -0.01 9.80 -29.80
CA LEU A 520 -0.69 8.76 -29.05
C LEU A 520 0.34 7.94 -28.26
N LEU A 521 0.08 7.70 -26.98
CA LEU A 521 0.88 6.75 -26.19
C LEU A 521 0.48 5.32 -26.55
N VAL A 522 1.44 4.41 -26.67
CA VAL A 522 1.18 3.00 -27.03
C VAL A 522 2.01 2.08 -26.15
N SER A 523 1.87 0.77 -26.31
CA SER A 523 2.72 -0.20 -25.62
C SER A 523 4.20 0.01 -25.95
N GLY A 524 4.54 0.15 -27.23
CA GLY A 524 5.92 0.42 -27.66
C GLY A 524 6.02 0.75 -29.14
N SER A 525 7.25 0.93 -29.60
CA SER A 525 7.52 1.44 -30.95
C SER A 525 7.06 0.49 -32.05
N SER A 526 6.96 -0.82 -31.82
CA SER A 526 6.31 -1.73 -32.78
C SER A 526 4.86 -1.31 -33.07
N MET A 527 4.09 -0.97 -32.04
CA MET A 527 2.72 -0.48 -32.20
C MET A 527 2.70 0.93 -32.82
N ALA A 528 3.65 1.79 -32.44
CA ALA A 528 3.79 3.12 -33.02
C ALA A 528 4.07 3.06 -34.53
N THR A 529 4.99 2.20 -34.94
CA THR A 529 5.35 1.93 -36.34
C THR A 529 4.16 1.37 -37.13
N ILE A 530 3.40 0.42 -36.57
CA ILE A 530 2.18 -0.08 -37.22
C ILE A 530 1.19 1.08 -37.45
N ILE A 531 0.96 1.92 -36.45
CA ILE A 531 0.03 3.05 -36.57
C ILE A 531 0.51 4.07 -37.61
N ALA A 532 1.78 4.42 -37.56
CA ALA A 532 2.43 5.33 -38.50
C ALA A 532 2.37 4.83 -39.95
N LEU A 533 2.76 3.58 -40.18
CA LEU A 533 2.82 2.99 -41.52
C LEU A 533 1.42 2.67 -42.08
N CYS A 534 0.46 2.33 -41.23
CA CYS A 534 -0.94 2.22 -41.64
C CYS A 534 -1.46 3.57 -42.15
N THR A 535 -1.13 4.66 -41.46
CA THR A 535 -1.47 6.03 -41.89
C THR A 535 -0.79 6.38 -43.20
N ALA A 536 0.50 6.07 -43.35
CA ALA A 536 1.26 6.29 -44.58
C ALA A 536 0.66 5.51 -45.77
N ARG A 537 0.32 4.23 -45.57
CA ARG A 537 -0.31 3.35 -46.56
C ARG A 537 -1.66 3.90 -47.00
N ASN A 538 -2.54 4.25 -46.07
CA ASN A 538 -3.87 4.77 -46.39
C ASN A 538 -3.80 6.12 -47.12
N ASN A 539 -2.83 6.96 -46.76
CA ASN A 539 -2.55 8.21 -47.47
C ASN A 539 -2.08 7.95 -48.91
N ALA A 540 -1.13 7.03 -49.11
CA ALA A 540 -0.57 6.69 -50.41
C ALA A 540 -1.63 6.09 -51.36
N LEU A 541 -2.50 5.23 -50.84
CA LEU A 541 -3.59 4.61 -51.58
C LEU A 541 -4.79 5.55 -51.81
N LYS A 542 -4.73 6.80 -51.32
CA LYS A 542 -5.77 7.83 -51.45
C LYS A 542 -7.15 7.31 -51.02
N ASP A 543 -7.24 6.82 -49.78
CA ASP A 543 -8.47 6.31 -49.18
C ASP A 543 -9.57 7.39 -49.10
N ASN A 544 -10.36 7.52 -50.18
CA ASN A 544 -11.34 8.59 -50.39
C ASN A 544 -12.78 8.07 -50.62
N GLY A 545 -13.08 6.83 -50.22
CA GLY A 545 -14.40 6.22 -50.30
C GLY A 545 -14.58 5.26 -51.49
N GLU A 546 -14.28 5.69 -52.72
CA GLU A 546 -14.36 4.84 -53.91
C GLU A 546 -13.23 3.80 -53.96
N ARG A 547 -12.01 4.20 -53.58
CA ARG A 547 -10.81 3.34 -53.51
C ARG A 547 -10.36 3.12 -52.06
N SER A 548 -11.32 2.84 -51.18
CA SER A 548 -11.04 2.70 -49.75
C SER A 548 -10.46 1.33 -49.38
N VAL A 549 -9.20 1.30 -48.94
CA VAL A 549 -8.57 0.10 -48.37
C VAL A 549 -9.31 -0.39 -47.12
N ARG A 550 -9.94 0.53 -46.36
CA ARG A 550 -10.76 0.19 -45.19
C ARG A 550 -12.05 -0.53 -45.56
N ARG A 551 -12.56 -0.37 -46.79
CA ARG A 551 -13.81 -0.99 -47.27
C ARG A 551 -13.55 -2.22 -48.13
N HIS A 552 -12.60 -2.14 -49.07
CA HIS A 552 -12.40 -3.15 -50.11
C HIS A 552 -11.18 -4.06 -49.85
N GLY A 553 -10.41 -3.80 -48.79
CA GLY A 553 -9.20 -4.53 -48.48
C GLY A 553 -8.00 -4.12 -49.35
N ILE A 554 -6.83 -4.66 -49.02
CA ILE A 554 -5.54 -4.27 -49.62
C ILE A 554 -5.30 -4.89 -51.00
N THR A 555 -5.87 -6.06 -51.28
CA THR A 555 -5.60 -6.85 -52.49
C THR A 555 -5.91 -6.07 -53.77
N GLU A 556 -7.08 -5.42 -53.83
CA GLU A 556 -7.49 -4.69 -55.03
C GLU A 556 -6.68 -3.39 -55.23
N ALA A 557 -6.31 -2.74 -54.13
CA ALA A 557 -5.45 -1.57 -54.16
C ALA A 557 -4.04 -1.93 -54.69
N MET A 558 -3.48 -3.06 -54.28
CA MET A 558 -2.14 -3.50 -54.70
C MET A 558 -2.09 -3.98 -56.16
N LYS A 559 -3.18 -4.53 -56.72
CA LYS A 559 -3.24 -4.89 -58.15
C LYS A 559 -3.11 -3.68 -59.08
N THR A 560 -3.72 -2.57 -58.68
CA THR A 560 -3.77 -1.36 -59.51
C THR A 560 -2.61 -0.41 -59.21
N ASN A 561 -2.03 -0.49 -58.02
CA ASN A 561 -0.96 0.38 -57.56
C ASN A 561 -0.07 -0.34 -56.52
N PRO A 562 0.90 -1.16 -56.94
CA PRO A 562 1.76 -1.87 -56.00
C PRO A 562 2.73 -0.88 -55.34
N ILE A 563 2.47 -0.56 -54.07
CA ILE A 563 3.27 0.41 -53.33
C ILE A 563 4.50 -0.24 -52.69
N VAL A 564 5.62 0.49 -52.65
CA VAL A 564 6.87 0.03 -52.05
C VAL A 564 7.49 1.09 -51.13
N ALA A 565 8.16 0.63 -50.07
CA ALA A 565 8.88 1.48 -49.13
C ALA A 565 10.35 1.09 -49.02
N TYR A 566 11.13 1.95 -48.40
CA TYR A 566 12.58 1.80 -48.32
C TYR A 566 13.05 2.00 -46.90
N CYS A 567 13.94 1.13 -46.43
CA CYS A 567 14.66 1.29 -45.18
C CYS A 567 16.08 0.74 -45.33
N SER A 568 16.93 0.97 -44.33
CA SER A 568 18.26 0.35 -44.35
C SER A 568 18.16 -1.15 -44.01
N SER A 569 19.16 -1.91 -44.41
CA SER A 569 19.36 -3.31 -44.01
C SER A 569 19.52 -3.51 -42.49
N GLU A 570 19.85 -2.44 -41.75
CA GLU A 570 19.98 -2.41 -40.29
C GLU A 570 18.69 -1.95 -39.56
N THR A 571 17.64 -1.62 -40.31
CA THR A 571 16.35 -1.26 -39.72
C THR A 571 15.76 -2.44 -38.95
N HIS A 572 15.19 -2.15 -37.77
CA HIS A 572 14.67 -3.18 -36.89
C HIS A 572 13.52 -3.97 -37.55
N PHE A 573 13.51 -5.30 -37.35
CA PHE A 573 12.56 -6.21 -37.98
C PHE A 573 11.08 -5.89 -37.70
N CYS A 574 10.77 -5.06 -36.69
CA CYS A 574 9.39 -4.63 -36.43
C CYS A 574 8.78 -3.84 -37.59
N VAL A 575 9.61 -3.19 -38.42
CA VAL A 575 9.16 -2.54 -39.66
C VAL A 575 8.70 -3.62 -40.65
N THR A 576 9.51 -4.65 -40.92
CA THR A 576 9.12 -5.79 -41.77
C THR A 576 7.83 -6.45 -41.27
N ARG A 577 7.73 -6.72 -39.96
CA ARG A 577 6.50 -7.25 -39.35
C ARG A 577 5.30 -6.32 -39.54
N ALA A 578 5.48 -5.01 -39.50
CA ALA A 578 4.40 -4.08 -39.77
C ALA A 578 3.91 -4.19 -41.23
N PHE A 579 4.80 -4.38 -42.20
CA PHE A 579 4.41 -4.61 -43.60
C PHE A 579 3.62 -5.92 -43.79
N GLU A 580 4.07 -6.99 -43.14
CA GLU A 580 3.37 -8.28 -43.11
C GLU A 580 1.95 -8.13 -42.52
N LEU A 581 1.84 -7.49 -41.35
CA LEU A 581 0.56 -7.28 -40.66
C LEU A 581 -0.40 -6.35 -41.42
N LEU A 582 0.14 -5.35 -42.12
CA LEU A 582 -0.65 -4.41 -42.92
C LEU A 582 -1.09 -4.99 -44.28
N GLY A 583 -0.71 -6.25 -44.57
CA GLY A 583 -1.08 -6.97 -45.79
C GLY A 583 -0.33 -6.51 -47.04
N LEU A 584 0.83 -5.86 -46.87
CA LEU A 584 1.69 -5.43 -47.99
C LEU A 584 2.69 -6.52 -48.40
N GLY A 585 3.00 -7.44 -47.49
CA GLY A 585 4.08 -8.43 -47.68
C GLY A 585 5.48 -7.82 -47.45
N SER A 586 6.42 -8.64 -47.02
CA SER A 586 7.81 -8.25 -46.75
C SER A 586 8.53 -7.77 -48.01
N ASP A 587 8.20 -8.31 -49.19
CA ASP A 587 8.77 -7.89 -50.47
C ASP A 587 8.46 -6.43 -50.80
N SER A 588 7.38 -5.85 -50.28
CA SER A 588 7.05 -4.43 -50.47
C SER A 588 7.97 -3.48 -49.69
N LEU A 589 8.87 -4.01 -48.84
CA LEU A 589 9.90 -3.27 -48.13
C LEU A 589 11.27 -3.55 -48.75
N ARG A 590 11.89 -2.53 -49.35
CA ARG A 590 13.22 -2.61 -49.94
C ARG A 590 14.28 -2.33 -48.89
N LEU A 591 15.11 -3.33 -48.61
CA LEU A 591 16.27 -3.22 -47.73
C LEU A 591 17.46 -2.66 -48.51
N ILE A 592 17.86 -1.42 -48.21
CA ILE A 592 19.00 -0.76 -48.84
C ILE A 592 20.28 -1.09 -48.07
N PRO A 593 21.37 -1.49 -48.74
CA PRO A 593 22.65 -1.70 -48.10
C PRO A 593 23.15 -0.45 -47.35
N CYS A 594 23.84 -0.68 -46.23
CA CYS A 594 24.42 0.40 -45.46
C CYS A 594 25.83 0.76 -45.95
N ASP A 595 26.28 1.97 -45.63
CA ASP A 595 27.68 2.41 -45.78
C ASP A 595 28.58 1.81 -44.68
N ASP A 596 29.87 2.16 -44.69
CA ASP A 596 30.83 1.69 -43.69
C ASP A 596 30.56 2.22 -42.26
N GLN A 597 29.65 3.20 -42.13
CA GLN A 597 29.18 3.71 -40.84
C GLN A 597 27.85 3.07 -40.41
N TYR A 598 27.37 2.05 -41.14
CA TYR A 598 26.10 1.35 -40.91
C TYR A 598 24.87 2.26 -41.06
N ARG A 599 25.01 3.32 -41.85
CA ARG A 599 23.90 4.21 -42.23
C ARG A 599 23.39 3.81 -43.60
N ILE A 600 22.12 4.08 -43.88
CA ILE A 600 21.55 3.82 -45.20
C ILE A 600 22.36 4.53 -46.30
N ASN A 601 22.74 3.79 -47.35
CA ASN A 601 23.44 4.38 -48.48
C ASN A 601 22.45 5.15 -49.37
N ILE A 602 22.56 6.48 -49.38
CA ILE A 602 21.62 7.37 -50.04
C ILE A 602 21.68 7.28 -51.57
N ASP A 603 22.85 7.01 -52.14
CA ASP A 603 22.99 6.87 -53.60
C ASP A 603 22.36 5.57 -54.10
N LEU A 604 22.54 4.47 -53.35
CA LEU A 604 21.85 3.20 -53.62
C LEU A 604 20.33 3.34 -53.43
N LEU A 605 19.88 4.10 -52.43
CA LEU A 605 18.47 4.40 -52.22
C LEU A 605 17.87 5.14 -53.43
N LYS A 606 18.52 6.22 -53.91
CA LYS A 606 18.08 6.97 -55.09
C LYS A 606 17.98 6.07 -56.33
N LYS A 607 19.01 5.23 -56.55
CA LYS A 607 19.02 4.27 -57.66
C LYS A 607 17.84 3.31 -57.56
N LYS A 608 17.60 2.72 -56.38
CA LYS A 608 16.53 1.75 -56.17
C LYS A 608 15.12 2.36 -56.34
N ILE A 609 14.92 3.59 -55.87
CA ILE A 609 13.67 4.33 -56.09
C ILE A 609 13.39 4.47 -57.60
N ASN A 610 14.41 4.85 -58.38
CA ASN A 610 14.26 5.00 -59.82
C ASN A 610 13.97 3.65 -60.52
N GLU A 611 14.67 2.57 -60.14
CA GLU A 611 14.40 1.22 -60.65
C GLU A 611 12.96 0.76 -60.37
N ASP A 612 12.48 0.95 -59.14
CA ASP A 612 11.13 0.54 -58.75
C ASP A 612 10.05 1.35 -59.50
N ARG A 613 10.27 2.66 -59.74
CA ARG A 613 9.40 3.45 -60.61
C ARG A 613 9.38 2.94 -62.05
N GLN A 614 10.54 2.56 -62.60
CA GLN A 614 10.62 1.98 -63.95
C GLN A 614 9.92 0.62 -64.04
N ALA A 615 9.90 -0.16 -62.95
CA ALA A 615 9.17 -1.40 -62.82
C ALA A 615 7.68 -1.22 -62.44
N ALA A 616 7.14 0.00 -62.56
CA ALA A 616 5.75 0.36 -62.25
C ALA A 616 5.31 0.14 -60.79
N PHE A 617 6.25 0.08 -59.85
CA PHE A 617 5.95 0.22 -58.42
C PHE A 617 5.78 1.70 -58.06
N THR A 618 5.00 1.95 -57.00
CA THR A 618 4.80 3.29 -56.45
C THR A 618 5.54 3.44 -55.12
N PRO A 619 6.72 4.09 -55.12
CA PRO A 619 7.39 4.55 -53.90
C PRO A 619 6.42 5.36 -53.03
N PHE A 620 6.27 5.00 -51.75
CA PHE A 620 5.37 5.74 -50.85
C PHE A 620 5.96 6.11 -49.49
N CYS A 621 6.99 5.40 -49.01
CA CYS A 621 7.53 5.63 -47.67
C CYS A 621 9.04 5.40 -47.63
N LEU A 622 9.74 6.27 -46.90
CA LEU A 622 11.14 6.16 -46.54
C LEU A 622 11.24 6.10 -45.02
N ILE A 623 11.90 5.08 -44.49
CA ILE A 623 12.13 4.89 -43.06
C ILE A 623 13.58 5.22 -42.75
N GLY A 624 13.80 6.26 -41.93
CA GLY A 624 15.10 6.61 -41.37
C GLY A 624 15.24 6.12 -39.92
N ASN A 625 16.43 5.68 -39.54
CA ASN A 625 16.71 5.20 -38.18
C ASN A 625 17.44 6.27 -37.38
N ALA A 626 16.86 6.67 -36.25
CA ALA A 626 17.55 7.43 -35.22
C ALA A 626 18.07 6.46 -34.16
N GLY A 627 19.12 5.71 -34.50
CA GLY A 627 19.75 4.70 -33.64
C GLY A 627 19.29 3.28 -33.97
N THR A 628 20.03 2.60 -34.84
CA THR A 628 19.81 1.18 -35.17
C THR A 628 20.06 0.28 -33.96
N THR A 629 19.43 -0.90 -33.93
CA THR A 629 19.50 -1.78 -32.76
C THR A 629 20.89 -2.43 -32.60
N ASN A 630 21.52 -2.80 -33.71
CA ASN A 630 22.79 -3.53 -33.69
C ASN A 630 23.95 -2.63 -33.29
N THR A 631 24.13 -1.49 -33.96
CA THR A 631 25.32 -0.63 -33.81
C THR A 631 25.02 0.76 -33.24
N GLY A 632 23.75 1.15 -33.12
CA GLY A 632 23.37 2.50 -32.71
C GLY A 632 23.58 3.55 -33.80
N ALA A 633 23.69 3.13 -35.06
CA ALA A 633 23.89 4.03 -36.19
C ALA A 633 22.69 4.98 -36.36
N ILE A 634 22.98 6.23 -36.69
CA ILE A 634 21.97 7.24 -37.00
C ILE A 634 22.11 7.60 -38.47
N ASP A 635 21.04 7.42 -39.23
CA ASP A 635 20.98 7.84 -40.62
C ASP A 635 21.06 9.37 -40.72
N ASN A 636 21.51 9.89 -41.86
CA ASN A 636 21.46 11.34 -42.11
C ASN A 636 20.00 11.80 -42.31
N LEU A 637 19.26 12.00 -41.21
CA LEU A 637 17.82 12.28 -41.23
C LEU A 637 17.48 13.55 -42.00
N LEU A 638 18.38 14.55 -41.99
CA LEU A 638 18.19 15.79 -42.74
C LEU A 638 18.20 15.55 -44.25
N GLU A 639 19.14 14.75 -44.73
CA GLU A 639 19.24 14.39 -46.14
C GLU A 639 18.11 13.44 -46.57
N LEU A 640 17.74 12.48 -45.72
CA LEU A 640 16.58 11.61 -45.97
C LEU A 640 15.27 12.41 -46.01
N ALA A 641 15.08 13.40 -45.14
CA ALA A 641 13.92 14.27 -45.17
C ALA A 641 13.86 15.08 -46.47
N ALA A 642 15.00 15.62 -46.92
CA ALA A 642 15.09 16.36 -48.18
C ALA A 642 14.76 15.46 -49.38
N LEU A 643 15.29 14.23 -49.39
CA LEU A 643 15.01 13.23 -50.43
C LEU A 643 13.54 12.80 -50.43
N ALA A 644 12.98 12.48 -49.25
CA ALA A 644 11.58 12.10 -49.13
C ALA A 644 10.66 13.21 -49.66
N LYS A 645 10.96 14.47 -49.37
CA LYS A 645 10.23 15.61 -49.90
C LYS A 645 10.36 15.73 -51.42
N ALA A 646 11.57 15.57 -51.97
CA ALA A 646 11.82 15.65 -53.40
C ALA A 646 11.10 14.53 -54.18
N GLU A 647 11.04 13.33 -53.59
CA GLU A 647 10.42 12.13 -54.18
C GLU A 647 8.93 11.96 -53.83
N ASN A 648 8.36 12.89 -53.04
CA ASN A 648 7.00 12.85 -52.51
C ASN A 648 6.69 11.53 -51.75
N LEU A 649 7.60 11.14 -50.86
CA LEU A 649 7.50 9.97 -49.98
C LEU A 649 7.11 10.40 -48.57
N TRP A 650 6.37 9.55 -47.89
CA TRP A 650 6.18 9.66 -46.44
C TRP A 650 7.51 9.41 -45.73
N PHE A 651 7.97 10.33 -44.89
CA PHE A 651 9.18 10.15 -44.09
C PHE A 651 8.84 9.68 -42.68
N HIS A 652 9.07 8.40 -42.40
CA HIS A 652 8.96 7.83 -41.05
C HIS A 652 10.34 7.78 -40.38
N VAL A 653 10.43 8.20 -39.12
CA VAL A 653 11.63 7.98 -38.31
C VAL A 653 11.35 6.94 -37.23
N ASP A 654 12.09 5.84 -37.27
CA ASP A 654 12.20 4.93 -36.14
C ASP A 654 13.21 5.53 -35.14
N GLY A 655 12.67 6.18 -34.12
CA GLY A 655 13.43 6.78 -33.02
C GLY A 655 13.29 6.02 -31.72
N ALA A 656 12.94 4.73 -31.76
CA ALA A 656 12.63 3.96 -30.55
C ALA A 656 13.74 4.05 -29.49
N LEU A 657 15.01 4.02 -29.90
CA LEU A 657 16.18 4.20 -29.04
C LEU A 657 16.73 5.63 -29.11
N GLY A 658 17.33 6.01 -30.23
CA GLY A 658 18.09 7.25 -30.35
C GLY A 658 17.24 8.51 -30.52
N GLY A 659 15.91 8.41 -30.62
CA GLY A 659 15.03 9.58 -30.56
C GLY A 659 15.20 10.38 -29.26
N ALA A 660 15.64 9.74 -28.17
CA ALA A 660 15.90 10.38 -26.89
C ALA A 660 17.07 11.38 -26.94
N ILE A 661 17.99 11.25 -27.91
CA ILE A 661 19.17 12.11 -28.08
C ILE A 661 18.79 13.58 -28.22
N ILE A 662 17.57 13.86 -28.70
CA ILE A 662 17.04 15.22 -28.82
C ILE A 662 17.02 16.00 -27.49
N LEU A 663 17.05 15.29 -26.35
CA LEU A 663 17.10 15.90 -25.01
C LEU A 663 18.51 16.35 -24.59
N SER A 664 19.57 15.83 -25.23
CA SER A 664 20.95 16.21 -24.93
C SER A 664 21.33 17.48 -25.69
N SER A 665 21.77 18.51 -24.97
CA SER A 665 22.24 19.74 -25.61
C SER A 665 23.48 19.56 -26.47
N SER A 666 24.36 18.60 -26.14
CA SER A 666 25.60 18.36 -26.88
C SER A 666 25.45 17.36 -28.03
N LEU A 667 24.46 16.46 -27.98
CA LEU A 667 24.28 15.40 -28.97
C LEU A 667 23.06 15.61 -29.87
N LYS A 668 22.15 16.54 -29.56
CA LYS A 668 20.91 16.79 -30.33
C LYS A 668 21.15 16.96 -31.84
N SER A 669 22.28 17.52 -32.25
CA SER A 669 22.59 17.72 -33.68
C SER A 669 22.68 16.42 -34.47
N LEU A 670 22.94 15.28 -33.83
CA LEU A 670 23.02 13.97 -34.48
C LEU A 670 21.67 13.50 -35.03
N VAL A 671 20.57 13.95 -34.43
CA VAL A 671 19.21 13.62 -34.88
C VAL A 671 18.56 14.79 -35.64
N ASN A 672 19.36 15.75 -36.13
CA ASN A 672 18.86 16.83 -36.98
C ASN A 672 18.16 16.27 -38.21
N GLY A 673 16.93 16.73 -38.44
CA GLY A 673 16.07 16.25 -39.52
C GLY A 673 14.85 15.47 -39.00
N ILE A 674 14.91 14.96 -37.76
CA ILE A 674 13.78 14.26 -37.12
C ILE A 674 12.52 15.13 -37.05
N GLN A 675 12.68 16.44 -36.88
CA GLN A 675 11.59 17.41 -36.84
C GLN A 675 10.88 17.61 -38.20
N PHE A 676 11.40 17.03 -39.28
CA PHE A 676 10.78 17.05 -40.61
C PHE A 676 10.04 15.74 -40.94
N ALA A 677 10.11 14.73 -40.08
CA ALA A 677 9.41 13.47 -40.28
C ALA A 677 7.89 13.66 -40.34
N ASP A 678 7.22 12.88 -41.18
CA ASP A 678 5.76 12.75 -41.22
C ASP A 678 5.24 11.92 -40.06
N SER A 679 6.05 10.97 -39.57
CA SER A 679 5.77 10.26 -38.32
C SER A 679 7.03 9.82 -37.57
N ILE A 680 6.93 9.71 -36.25
CA ILE A 680 8.00 9.22 -35.37
C ILE A 680 7.45 8.09 -34.50
N ALA A 681 8.21 7.01 -34.37
CA ALA A 681 8.05 6.01 -33.32
C ALA A 681 9.11 6.24 -32.22
N PHE A 682 8.71 6.25 -30.96
CA PHE A 682 9.58 6.57 -29.82
C PHE A 682 9.23 5.76 -28.57
N ASP A 683 10.22 5.29 -27.79
CA ASP A 683 9.97 4.57 -26.54
C ASP A 683 10.53 5.31 -25.31
N PHE A 684 9.65 5.62 -24.35
CA PHE A 684 10.04 6.13 -23.05
C PHE A 684 10.68 5.04 -22.15
N HIS A 685 10.29 3.79 -22.36
CA HIS A 685 10.75 2.66 -21.55
C HIS A 685 12.10 2.08 -21.98
N LYS A 686 12.74 2.68 -22.99
CA LYS A 686 14.11 2.38 -23.39
C LYS A 686 15.07 3.33 -22.66
N TRP A 687 15.62 4.33 -23.36
CA TRP A 687 16.66 5.19 -22.81
C TRP A 687 16.17 6.18 -21.75
N LEU A 688 14.86 6.48 -21.69
CA LEU A 688 14.28 7.39 -20.69
C LEU A 688 13.85 6.71 -19.38
N GLN A 689 14.12 5.41 -19.19
CA GLN A 689 13.97 4.72 -17.89
C GLN A 689 12.53 4.64 -17.33
N VAL A 690 11.49 4.81 -18.16
CA VAL A 690 10.10 4.61 -17.72
C VAL A 690 9.77 3.12 -17.61
N PRO A 691 9.10 2.63 -16.55
CA PRO A 691 8.67 1.23 -16.46
C PRO A 691 7.93 0.74 -17.71
N PHE A 692 8.20 -0.50 -18.14
CA PHE A 692 7.48 -1.11 -19.25
C PHE A 692 5.96 -1.13 -18.95
N THR A 693 5.07 -0.85 -19.91
CA THR A 693 5.28 -0.44 -21.31
C THR A 693 4.86 1.02 -21.52
N ALA A 694 5.57 1.76 -22.38
CA ALA A 694 5.33 3.18 -22.69
C ALA A 694 6.05 3.63 -23.98
N GLY A 695 5.41 3.45 -25.12
CA GLY A 695 5.81 4.02 -26.40
C GLY A 695 4.98 5.24 -26.77
N CYS A 696 5.36 5.91 -27.87
CA CYS A 696 4.63 7.02 -28.44
C CYS A 696 4.77 7.02 -29.96
N VAL A 697 3.68 7.37 -30.64
CA VAL A 697 3.67 7.74 -32.04
C VAL A 697 3.35 9.22 -32.16
N LEU A 698 4.08 9.93 -33.03
CA LEU A 698 3.69 11.25 -33.52
C LEU A 698 3.40 11.13 -35.01
N VAL A 699 2.34 11.78 -35.46
CA VAL A 699 2.00 11.91 -36.88
C VAL A 699 1.77 13.38 -37.20
N ARG A 700 2.56 13.93 -38.12
CA ARG A 700 2.56 15.35 -38.47
C ARG A 700 1.19 15.87 -38.90
N ASN A 701 0.43 15.05 -39.61
CA ASN A 701 -0.93 15.36 -40.03
C ASN A 701 -1.94 14.52 -39.24
N GLY A 702 -2.48 15.09 -38.17
CA GLY A 702 -3.40 14.36 -37.30
C GLY A 702 -4.74 14.02 -37.93
N GLN A 703 -5.16 14.76 -38.97
CA GLN A 703 -6.38 14.43 -39.70
C GLN A 703 -6.22 13.15 -40.53
N LEU A 704 -5.03 12.87 -41.06
CA LEU A 704 -4.77 11.61 -41.77
C LEU A 704 -4.78 10.41 -40.82
N GLN A 705 -4.14 10.53 -39.66
CA GLN A 705 -4.18 9.47 -38.64
C GLN A 705 -5.63 9.24 -38.19
N LEU A 706 -6.38 10.30 -37.89
CA LEU A 706 -7.77 10.19 -37.47
C LEU A 706 -8.64 9.51 -38.54
N LYS A 707 -8.52 9.88 -39.82
CA LYS A 707 -9.24 9.22 -40.93
C LYS A 707 -8.88 7.74 -41.07
N THR A 708 -7.66 7.36 -40.72
CA THR A 708 -7.17 5.98 -40.83
C THR A 708 -7.83 5.07 -39.80
N PHE A 709 -7.96 5.53 -38.55
CA PHE A 709 -8.40 4.67 -37.43
C PHE A 709 -9.82 4.93 -36.96
N SER A 710 -10.31 6.16 -37.05
CA SER A 710 -11.61 6.52 -36.48
C SER A 710 -12.75 5.67 -37.05
N PRO A 711 -13.55 4.99 -36.20
CA PRO A 711 -14.73 4.25 -36.62
C PRO A 711 -15.83 5.16 -37.18
N SER A 712 -15.99 6.37 -36.61
CA SER A 712 -17.02 7.34 -37.01
C SER A 712 -16.74 7.99 -38.37
N LEU A 713 -15.48 7.95 -38.82
CA LEU A 713 -15.05 8.37 -40.15
C LEU A 713 -14.82 7.18 -41.12
N GLY A 714 -15.09 5.95 -40.68
CA GLY A 714 -14.90 4.72 -41.47
C GLY A 714 -16.15 4.23 -42.21
N ALA A 715 -15.98 3.23 -43.07
CA ALA A 715 -17.03 2.65 -43.92
C ALA A 715 -18.21 2.01 -43.15
N HIS A 716 -18.05 1.76 -41.84
CA HIS A 716 -19.08 1.25 -40.94
C HIS A 716 -19.39 2.27 -39.83
N SER A 717 -19.84 3.47 -40.20
CA SER A 717 -20.22 4.56 -39.28
C SER A 717 -21.44 4.25 -38.39
N ASN A 718 -21.91 3.00 -38.37
CA ASN A 718 -23.02 2.49 -37.57
C ASN A 718 -22.64 2.06 -36.15
N SER A 719 -21.46 2.44 -35.62
CA SER A 719 -21.14 2.18 -34.22
C SER A 719 -22.06 3.01 -33.31
N LYS A 720 -23.19 2.41 -32.92
CA LYS A 720 -24.19 2.96 -32.00
C LYS A 720 -23.63 3.22 -30.58
N TYR A 721 -22.36 2.90 -30.34
CA TYR A 721 -21.66 3.09 -29.06
C TYR A 721 -20.93 4.44 -28.95
N VAL A 722 -20.79 5.23 -30.02
CA VAL A 722 -20.00 6.47 -30.01
C VAL A 722 -20.91 7.71 -30.03
N GLY A 723 -21.05 8.34 -28.86
CA GLY A 723 -21.39 9.77 -28.76
C GLY A 723 -22.85 10.17 -28.99
N LEU A 724 -23.82 9.47 -28.37
CA LEU A 724 -25.14 10.07 -28.13
C LEU A 724 -25.02 11.16 -27.04
N ASN A 725 -24.50 12.34 -27.40
CA ASN A 725 -24.96 13.61 -26.82
C ASN A 725 -24.32 14.84 -27.48
N LYS A 726 -25.17 15.78 -27.93
CA LYS A 726 -24.79 17.17 -28.24
C LYS A 726 -24.61 18.02 -26.96
N SER A 727 -24.74 17.43 -25.78
CA SER A 727 -24.68 18.16 -24.51
C SER A 727 -23.23 18.44 -24.13
N LYS A 728 -22.93 19.69 -23.74
CA LYS A 728 -21.65 20.09 -23.12
C LYS A 728 -21.47 19.53 -21.69
N ARG A 729 -22.23 18.49 -21.29
CA ARG A 729 -22.24 17.93 -19.94
C ARG A 729 -21.97 16.43 -20.00
N GLY A 730 -20.91 15.98 -19.33
CA GLY A 730 -20.69 14.58 -18.96
C GLY A 730 -20.22 13.61 -20.06
N SER A 731 -20.13 14.02 -21.33
CA SER A 731 -19.55 13.23 -22.42
C SER A 731 -18.76 14.12 -23.39
N CYS A 732 -17.56 13.68 -23.74
CA CYS A 732 -16.48 14.38 -24.43
C CYS A 732 -16.76 14.94 -25.83
N ASP A 733 -15.78 15.75 -26.29
CA ASP A 733 -15.48 16.02 -27.70
C ASP A 733 -15.83 14.86 -28.63
N ARG A 734 -16.25 15.19 -29.86
CA ARG A 734 -16.63 14.21 -30.90
C ARG A 734 -15.54 13.18 -31.22
N THR A 735 -14.29 13.47 -30.90
CA THR A 735 -13.12 12.63 -31.20
C THR A 735 -12.51 12.10 -29.92
N TRP A 736 -12.45 10.78 -29.78
CA TRP A 736 -11.80 10.13 -28.66
C TRP A 736 -10.31 9.93 -28.94
N ILE A 737 -9.48 9.82 -27.90
CA ILE A 737 -8.04 9.60 -28.10
C ILE A 737 -7.78 8.20 -28.70
N SER A 738 -8.65 7.23 -28.42
CA SER A 738 -8.65 5.91 -29.06
C SER A 738 -8.86 5.96 -30.57
N ASP A 739 -9.48 7.02 -31.12
CA ASP A 739 -9.75 7.15 -32.56
C ASP A 739 -8.49 7.41 -33.39
N TYR A 740 -7.33 7.59 -32.75
CA TYR A 740 -6.03 7.75 -33.40
C TYR A 740 -5.24 6.43 -33.49
N GLY A 741 -5.75 5.31 -32.97
CA GLY A 741 -5.00 4.05 -32.97
C GLY A 741 -5.88 2.81 -32.95
N LEU A 742 -5.24 1.67 -32.67
CA LEU A 742 -5.89 0.36 -32.66
C LEU A 742 -6.50 0.00 -31.30
N GLU A 743 -5.92 0.48 -30.20
CA GLU A 743 -6.34 0.14 -28.84
C GLU A 743 -7.56 0.99 -28.41
N VAL A 744 -8.68 0.34 -28.08
CA VAL A 744 -9.83 1.00 -27.45
C VAL A 744 -9.62 1.09 -25.93
N SER A 745 -9.49 -0.04 -25.24
CA SER A 745 -9.15 -0.05 -23.80
C SER A 745 -7.70 0.39 -23.61
N ARG A 746 -7.50 1.48 -22.86
CA ARG A 746 -6.19 2.11 -22.70
C ARG A 746 -5.92 2.46 -21.23
N PRO A 747 -4.82 1.98 -20.63
CA PRO A 747 -4.42 2.37 -19.28
C PRO A 747 -3.78 3.77 -19.30
N ASN A 748 -3.70 4.41 -18.14
CA ASN A 748 -3.08 5.72 -17.98
C ASN A 748 -1.54 5.65 -18.01
N ARG A 749 -0.95 5.36 -19.18
CA ARG A 749 0.52 5.32 -19.39
C ARG A 749 1.18 6.68 -19.16
N ALA A 750 0.41 7.75 -19.28
CA ALA A 750 0.91 9.11 -19.12
C ALA A 750 1.40 9.42 -17.70
N LEU A 751 0.83 8.80 -16.67
CA LEU A 751 1.16 9.13 -15.28
C LEU A 751 2.64 8.89 -14.97
N LYS A 752 3.19 7.74 -15.36
CA LYS A 752 4.62 7.42 -15.15
C LYS A 752 5.57 8.27 -15.98
N ILE A 753 5.19 8.65 -17.20
CA ILE A 753 5.98 9.57 -18.03
C ILE A 753 5.98 10.97 -17.38
N TRP A 754 4.82 11.43 -16.95
CA TRP A 754 4.65 12.71 -16.28
C TRP A 754 5.48 12.77 -14.99
N PHE A 755 5.45 11.71 -14.18
CA PHE A 755 6.28 11.58 -12.97
C PHE A 755 7.76 11.73 -13.30
N LEU A 756 8.30 10.95 -14.24
CA LEU A 756 9.70 11.02 -14.63
C LEU A 756 10.11 12.43 -15.07
N LEU A 757 9.33 13.03 -15.97
CA LEU A 757 9.62 14.34 -16.52
C LEU A 757 9.58 15.44 -15.45
N LYS A 758 8.68 15.34 -14.48
CA LYS A 758 8.56 16.29 -13.36
C LYS A 758 9.62 16.06 -12.28
N GLU A 759 9.95 14.80 -11.98
CA GLU A 759 10.93 14.40 -10.96
C GLU A 759 12.37 14.76 -11.39
N HIS A 760 12.70 14.60 -12.67
CA HIS A 760 14.08 14.73 -13.14
C HIS A 760 14.31 15.90 -14.09
N GLY A 761 13.30 16.28 -14.88
CA GLY A 761 13.43 17.32 -15.91
C GLY A 761 14.30 16.91 -17.10
N LEU A 762 14.06 17.54 -18.26
CA LEU A 762 14.72 17.19 -19.53
C LEU A 762 16.24 17.33 -19.48
N ARG A 763 16.77 18.35 -18.79
CA ARG A 763 18.22 18.58 -18.69
C ARG A 763 18.97 17.44 -18.01
N LYS A 764 18.40 16.86 -16.95
CA LYS A 764 19.02 15.73 -16.24
C LYS A 764 18.98 14.48 -17.10
N LEU A 765 17.86 14.22 -17.77
CA LEU A 765 17.70 13.10 -18.70
C LEU A 765 18.70 13.22 -19.87
N GLY A 766 18.85 14.40 -20.46
CA GLY A 766 19.86 14.67 -21.48
C GLY A 766 21.29 14.41 -21.01
N LYS A 767 21.64 14.80 -19.77
CA LYS A 767 22.96 14.51 -19.18
C LYS A 767 23.22 13.01 -18.98
N ILE A 768 22.18 12.23 -18.65
CA ILE A 768 22.31 10.77 -18.51
C ILE A 768 22.65 10.14 -19.88
N ILE A 769 22.00 10.59 -20.94
CA ILE A 769 22.29 10.16 -22.32
C ILE A 769 23.75 10.47 -22.68
N GLU A 770 24.22 11.69 -22.39
CA GLU A 770 25.62 12.09 -22.60
C GLU A 770 26.60 11.24 -21.79
N GLN A 771 26.26 10.96 -20.53
CA GLN A 771 27.06 10.10 -19.65
C GLN A 771 27.18 8.69 -20.22
N ASN A 772 26.07 8.10 -20.67
CA ASN A 772 26.07 6.78 -21.27
C ASN A 772 26.93 6.72 -22.54
N CYS A 773 26.91 7.78 -23.36
CA CYS A 773 27.78 7.81 -24.54
C CYS A 773 29.27 7.89 -24.16
N LYS A 774 29.61 8.69 -23.14
CA LYS A 774 30.98 8.74 -22.59
C LYS A 774 31.41 7.42 -21.94
N GLN A 775 30.47 6.65 -21.39
CA GLN A 775 30.73 5.32 -20.86
C GLN A 775 31.06 4.33 -21.98
N ALA A 776 30.41 4.44 -23.14
CA ALA A 776 30.74 3.62 -24.31
C ALA A 776 32.15 3.90 -24.82
N GLN A 777 32.53 5.18 -24.90
CA GLN A 777 33.91 5.59 -25.21
C GLN A 777 34.92 5.05 -24.20
N TYR A 778 34.61 5.13 -22.91
CA TYR A 778 35.48 4.59 -21.87
C TYR A 778 35.62 3.06 -21.93
N LEU A 779 34.55 2.34 -22.25
CA LEU A 779 34.62 0.90 -22.46
C LEU A 779 35.52 0.55 -23.65
N LEU A 780 35.41 1.30 -24.76
CA LEU A 780 36.31 1.15 -25.91
C LEU A 780 37.78 1.30 -25.49
N GLU A 781 38.12 2.36 -24.77
CA GLU A 781 39.48 2.60 -24.26
C GLU A 781 39.99 1.47 -23.35
N LEU A 782 39.11 0.83 -22.57
CA LEU A 782 39.47 -0.33 -21.75
C LEU A 782 39.77 -1.56 -22.60
N LEU A 783 38.91 -1.86 -23.59
CA LEU A 783 39.05 -3.03 -24.46
C LEU A 783 40.32 -2.93 -25.32
N GLU A 784 40.66 -1.74 -25.82
CA GLU A 784 41.85 -1.51 -26.65
C GLU A 784 43.17 -1.83 -25.95
N LYS A 785 43.22 -1.77 -24.62
CA LYS A 785 44.42 -2.12 -23.83
C LYS A 785 44.79 -3.61 -23.91
N HIS A 786 43.88 -4.46 -24.37
CA HIS A 786 44.04 -5.90 -24.46
C HIS A 786 44.23 -6.40 -25.91
N HIS A 787 44.62 -5.51 -26.84
CA HIS A 787 45.03 -5.91 -28.18
C HIS A 787 46.32 -6.76 -28.13
N PRO A 788 46.45 -7.87 -28.91
CA PRO A 788 45.58 -8.31 -30.00
C PRO A 788 44.45 -9.28 -29.61
N LEU A 789 44.29 -9.66 -28.33
CA LEU A 789 43.29 -10.65 -27.91
C LEU A 789 41.85 -10.20 -28.22
N ILE A 790 41.58 -8.90 -28.12
CA ILE A 790 40.29 -8.30 -28.45
C ILE A 790 40.41 -7.54 -29.77
N GLN A 791 39.62 -7.95 -30.76
CA GLN A 791 39.36 -7.19 -31.96
C GLN A 791 38.13 -6.32 -31.74
N VAL A 792 38.33 -5.00 -31.67
CA VAL A 792 37.20 -4.08 -31.51
C VAL A 792 36.63 -3.70 -32.87
N PHE A 793 35.32 -3.89 -33.03
CA PHE A 793 34.62 -3.33 -34.17
C PHE A 793 34.41 -1.84 -33.93
N LYS A 794 35.00 -1.00 -34.79
CA LYS A 794 34.95 0.47 -34.68
C LYS A 794 34.01 1.08 -35.72
N PRO A 795 32.68 1.05 -35.56
CA PRO A 795 31.83 1.95 -36.32
C PRO A 795 32.09 3.39 -35.83
N VAL A 796 32.28 4.34 -36.75
CA VAL A 796 32.68 5.73 -36.44
C VAL A 796 31.65 6.48 -35.58
N THR A 797 30.36 6.11 -35.65
CA THR A 797 29.29 6.71 -34.85
C THR A 797 29.04 5.93 -33.55
N LEU A 798 30.07 5.84 -32.71
CA LEU A 798 29.95 5.19 -31.41
C LEU A 798 29.19 6.10 -30.44
N LEU A 799 27.87 5.89 -30.35
CA LEU A 799 27.01 6.59 -29.41
C LEU A 799 26.99 5.89 -28.07
N ASN A 800 26.20 4.82 -27.93
CA ASN A 800 25.96 4.14 -26.67
C ASN A 800 26.11 2.61 -26.78
N ILE A 801 26.50 2.10 -27.95
CA ILE A 801 26.70 0.67 -28.20
C ILE A 801 28.14 0.42 -28.60
N VAL A 802 28.77 -0.59 -27.99
CA VAL A 802 30.10 -1.07 -28.33
C VAL A 802 29.99 -2.51 -28.83
N CYS A 803 30.52 -2.77 -30.02
CA CYS A 803 30.62 -4.11 -30.58
C CYS A 803 32.10 -4.52 -30.64
N PHE A 804 32.43 -5.72 -30.16
CA PHE A 804 33.79 -6.25 -30.19
C PHE A 804 33.76 -7.76 -30.26
N ARG A 805 34.89 -8.36 -30.61
CA ARG A 805 35.05 -9.80 -30.78
C ARG A 805 36.35 -10.23 -30.11
N LEU A 806 36.33 -11.37 -29.43
CA LEU A 806 37.52 -12.03 -28.95
C LEU A 806 38.08 -12.91 -30.06
N GLU A 807 39.35 -12.71 -30.41
CA GLU A 807 40.06 -13.50 -31.42
C GLU A 807 41.39 -14.04 -30.83
N PRO A 808 41.33 -15.07 -29.96
CA PRO A 808 42.52 -15.72 -29.43
C PRO A 808 43.44 -16.24 -30.55
N PRO A 809 44.75 -15.93 -30.54
CA PRO A 809 45.68 -16.38 -31.58
C PRO A 809 45.81 -17.91 -31.70
N GLU A 810 45.52 -18.65 -30.63
CA GLU A 810 45.68 -20.11 -30.57
C GLU A 810 44.48 -20.90 -31.10
N LEU A 811 43.35 -20.24 -31.36
CA LEU A 811 42.21 -20.89 -32.00
C LEU A 811 42.49 -21.09 -33.49
N ILE A 812 42.09 -22.24 -34.02
CA ILE A 812 42.08 -22.47 -35.47
C ILE A 812 41.26 -21.33 -36.10
N PRO A 813 41.78 -20.60 -37.09
CA PRO A 813 41.15 -19.42 -37.67
C PRO A 813 40.00 -19.82 -38.61
N ASP A 814 39.04 -20.59 -38.11
CA ASP A 814 37.76 -20.81 -38.74
C ASP A 814 36.71 -19.90 -38.08
N ALA A 815 35.87 -19.25 -38.89
CA ALA A 815 34.95 -18.24 -38.41
C ALA A 815 33.89 -18.82 -37.45
N THR A 816 33.49 -20.07 -37.65
CA THR A 816 32.46 -20.75 -36.87
C THR A 816 32.92 -21.05 -35.44
N SER A 817 34.15 -21.49 -35.26
CA SER A 817 34.78 -21.76 -33.96
C SER A 817 34.95 -20.47 -33.17
N ILE A 818 35.33 -19.37 -33.81
CA ILE A 818 35.43 -18.06 -33.14
C ILE A 818 34.04 -17.55 -32.73
N ASP A 819 33.01 -17.75 -33.57
CA ASP A 819 31.64 -17.39 -33.24
C ASP A 819 31.09 -18.20 -32.05
N LEU A 820 31.31 -19.52 -32.05
CA LEU A 820 30.96 -20.40 -30.93
C LEU A 820 31.71 -19.99 -29.66
N PHE A 821 33.00 -19.68 -29.77
CA PHE A 821 33.79 -19.21 -28.63
C PHE A 821 33.19 -17.94 -28.02
N ASN A 822 32.89 -16.91 -28.83
CA ASN A 822 32.28 -15.68 -28.33
C ASN A 822 30.87 -15.91 -27.76
N ASN A 823 30.08 -16.83 -28.33
CA ASN A 823 28.77 -17.21 -27.81
C ASN A 823 28.87 -17.76 -26.38
N GLU A 824 29.79 -18.68 -26.20
CA GLU A 824 30.06 -19.32 -24.92
C GLU A 824 30.65 -18.37 -23.86
N ILE A 825 31.47 -17.40 -24.28
CA ILE A 825 31.95 -16.33 -23.37
C ILE A 825 30.79 -15.50 -22.82
N VAL A 826 29.80 -15.17 -23.66
CA VAL A 826 28.60 -14.44 -23.21
C VAL A 826 27.80 -15.28 -22.22
N ALA A 827 27.58 -16.57 -22.51
CA ALA A 827 26.89 -17.48 -21.60
C ALA A 827 27.60 -17.59 -20.23
N ASP A 828 28.93 -17.76 -20.22
CA ASP A 828 29.71 -17.82 -18.99
C ASP A 828 29.62 -16.53 -18.16
N LEU A 829 29.62 -15.35 -18.80
CA LEU A 829 29.49 -14.07 -18.11
C LEU A 829 28.12 -13.87 -17.48
N GLU A 830 27.08 -14.36 -18.15
CA GLU A 830 25.71 -14.36 -17.64
C GLU A 830 25.57 -15.33 -16.47
N GLU A 831 26.04 -16.57 -16.60
CA GLU A 831 25.98 -17.60 -15.56
C GLU A 831 26.82 -17.27 -14.32
N ASP A 832 27.98 -16.63 -14.49
CA ASP A 832 28.79 -16.06 -13.38
C ASP A 832 28.09 -14.88 -12.70
N GLY A 833 27.03 -14.34 -13.30
CA GLY A 833 26.26 -13.22 -12.78
C GLY A 833 27.01 -11.89 -12.82
N THR A 834 28.14 -11.81 -13.52
CA THR A 834 28.93 -10.57 -13.59
C THR A 834 28.21 -9.52 -14.43
N ALA A 835 27.78 -9.86 -15.64
CA ALA A 835 27.11 -8.93 -16.55
C ALA A 835 26.23 -9.69 -17.54
N VAL A 836 25.20 -9.01 -18.05
CA VAL A 836 24.37 -9.52 -19.15
C VAL A 836 24.65 -8.68 -20.38
N VAL A 837 25.15 -9.31 -21.44
CA VAL A 837 25.49 -8.67 -22.72
C VAL A 837 24.88 -9.47 -23.85
N SER A 838 24.70 -8.86 -25.02
CA SER A 838 24.07 -9.55 -26.16
C SER A 838 25.10 -9.88 -27.23
N LEU A 839 24.75 -10.77 -28.14
CA LEU A 839 25.46 -10.94 -29.41
C LEU A 839 24.74 -10.18 -30.53
N THR A 840 25.47 -9.87 -31.59
CA THR A 840 24.93 -9.33 -32.84
C THR A 840 25.75 -9.84 -34.01
N THR A 841 25.15 -9.88 -35.20
CA THR A 841 25.82 -10.29 -36.43
C THR A 841 25.96 -9.07 -37.35
N LEU A 842 27.19 -8.75 -37.76
CA LEU A 842 27.50 -7.63 -38.65
C LEU A 842 28.31 -8.17 -39.83
N LYS A 843 27.80 -8.00 -41.07
CA LYS A 843 28.43 -8.54 -42.29
C LYS A 843 28.82 -10.03 -42.13
N ASP A 844 27.87 -10.83 -41.63
CA ASP A 844 28.00 -12.28 -41.36
C ASP A 844 29.04 -12.69 -40.31
N ILE A 845 29.51 -11.75 -39.48
CA ILE A 845 30.46 -12.00 -38.38
C ILE A 845 29.77 -11.76 -37.03
N CYS A 846 29.93 -12.67 -36.07
CA CYS A 846 29.39 -12.52 -34.71
C CYS A 846 30.24 -11.60 -33.83
N TYR A 847 29.60 -10.67 -33.14
CA TYR A 847 30.20 -9.73 -32.19
C TYR A 847 29.46 -9.75 -30.86
N ILE A 848 30.23 -9.57 -29.78
CA ILE A 848 29.69 -9.20 -28.47
C ILE A 848 29.27 -7.73 -28.53
N ARG A 849 28.04 -7.45 -28.08
CA ARG A 849 27.36 -6.16 -28.14
C ARG A 849 26.96 -5.70 -26.74
N VAL A 850 27.51 -4.56 -26.34
CA VAL A 850 27.24 -3.90 -25.06
C VAL A 850 26.46 -2.61 -25.31
N CYS A 851 25.21 -2.56 -24.86
CA CYS A 851 24.32 -1.39 -24.98
C CYS A 851 24.20 -0.63 -23.66
N LEU A 852 24.83 0.54 -23.59
CA LEU A 852 24.91 1.37 -22.40
C LEU A 852 23.76 2.37 -22.39
N ILE A 853 22.65 2.01 -21.74
CA ILE A 853 21.51 2.91 -21.53
C ILE A 853 21.07 2.99 -20.07
N SER A 854 21.79 2.32 -19.17
CA SER A 854 21.43 2.30 -17.75
C SER A 854 21.85 3.59 -17.05
N HIS A 855 20.94 4.17 -16.28
CA HIS A 855 21.24 5.30 -15.41
C HIS A 855 22.04 4.90 -14.15
N ARG A 856 22.20 3.59 -13.89
CA ARG A 856 22.88 3.04 -12.71
C ARG A 856 24.32 2.60 -12.99
N SER A 857 24.69 2.41 -14.26
CA SER A 857 26.04 2.02 -14.65
C SER A 857 27.05 3.09 -14.26
N THR A 858 28.20 2.66 -13.78
CA THR A 858 29.36 3.47 -13.45
C THR A 858 30.57 3.04 -14.27
N ARG A 859 31.66 3.82 -14.24
CA ARG A 859 32.92 3.40 -14.87
C ARG A 859 33.53 2.17 -14.21
N ASN A 860 33.35 2.02 -12.91
CA ASN A 860 33.82 0.84 -12.16
C ASN A 860 33.12 -0.44 -12.65
N ASP A 861 31.82 -0.37 -12.96
CA ASP A 861 31.09 -1.50 -13.52
C ASP A 861 31.70 -2.00 -14.83
N LEU A 862 32.20 -1.09 -15.67
CA LEU A 862 32.86 -1.42 -16.92
C LEU A 862 34.24 -2.07 -16.70
N GLN A 863 34.97 -1.63 -15.68
CA GLN A 863 36.24 -2.26 -15.30
C GLN A 863 36.02 -3.70 -14.83
N VAL A 864 35.07 -3.90 -13.90
CA VAL A 864 34.68 -5.23 -13.40
C VAL A 864 34.27 -6.14 -14.57
N PHE A 865 33.52 -5.61 -15.53
CA PHE A 865 33.14 -6.35 -16.73
C PHE A 865 34.34 -6.78 -17.57
N VAL A 866 35.27 -5.86 -17.89
CA VAL A 866 36.45 -6.19 -18.70
C VAL A 866 37.35 -7.18 -17.97
N GLU A 867 37.56 -7.02 -16.66
CA GLU A 867 38.31 -7.98 -15.85
C GLU A 867 37.70 -9.39 -15.88
N ALA A 868 36.37 -9.48 -15.75
CA ALA A 868 35.67 -10.77 -15.84
C ALA A 868 35.70 -11.35 -17.26
N LEU A 869 35.54 -10.53 -18.29
CA LEU A 869 35.64 -10.92 -19.69
C LEU A 869 37.00 -11.59 -19.99
N ILE A 870 38.09 -10.97 -19.52
CA ILE A 870 39.44 -11.52 -19.69
C ILE A 870 39.61 -12.81 -18.90
N ARG A 871 39.18 -12.84 -17.63
CA ARG A 871 39.24 -14.04 -16.78
C ARG A 871 38.50 -15.24 -17.41
N VAL A 872 37.29 -15.03 -17.91
CA VAL A 872 36.47 -16.06 -18.56
C VAL A 872 37.12 -16.52 -19.87
N CYS A 873 37.65 -15.58 -20.66
CA CYS A 873 38.40 -15.88 -21.88
C CYS A 873 39.62 -16.78 -21.61
N GLU A 874 40.43 -16.46 -20.60
CA GLU A 874 41.61 -17.26 -20.21
C GLU A 874 41.22 -18.66 -19.75
N LYS A 875 40.17 -18.78 -18.93
CA LYS A 875 39.65 -20.08 -18.48
C LYS A 875 39.24 -20.97 -19.66
N ARG A 876 38.55 -20.41 -20.66
CA ARG A 876 38.15 -21.16 -21.87
C ARG A 876 39.32 -21.50 -22.79
N ARG A 877 40.31 -20.61 -22.91
CA ARG A 877 41.55 -20.91 -23.67
C ARG A 877 42.25 -22.15 -23.09
N GLN A 878 42.39 -22.23 -21.76
CA GLN A 878 43.00 -23.40 -21.10
C GLN A 878 42.22 -24.71 -21.34
N LEU A 879 40.88 -24.65 -21.34
CA LEU A 879 40.03 -25.81 -21.65
C LEU A 879 40.15 -26.26 -23.12
N HIS A 880 40.38 -25.32 -24.04
CA HIS A 880 40.64 -25.64 -25.44
C HIS A 880 42.00 -26.32 -25.64
N THR A 881 43.08 -25.77 -25.06
CA THR A 881 44.44 -26.33 -25.19
C THR A 881 44.52 -27.74 -24.62
N SER A 882 43.89 -27.98 -23.46
CA SER A 882 43.85 -29.30 -22.83
C SER A 882 43.03 -30.35 -23.59
N ARG A 883 42.07 -29.96 -24.45
CA ARG A 883 41.36 -30.89 -25.33
C ARG A 883 42.17 -31.29 -26.57
N THR A 884 42.96 -30.38 -27.12
CA THR A 884 43.87 -30.67 -28.25
C THR A 884 45.00 -31.62 -27.85
N ASP A 885 45.58 -31.49 -26.66
CA ASP A 885 46.65 -32.39 -26.16
C ASP A 885 46.19 -33.85 -25.92
N ILE A 886 44.88 -34.08 -25.80
CA ILE A 886 44.27 -35.41 -25.63
C ILE A 886 43.94 -36.07 -26.98
N MET A 887 43.82 -35.30 -28.07
CA MET A 887 43.56 -35.85 -29.41
C MET A 887 44.84 -36.14 -30.21
N ASP A 888 45.98 -35.55 -29.83
CA ASP A 888 47.29 -35.77 -30.44
C ASP A 888 48.15 -36.85 -29.73
N ASN A 889 47.61 -37.51 -28.71
CA ASN A 889 48.15 -38.74 -28.08
C ASN A 889 47.21 -39.93 -28.34
#